data_AF-A0A538PR02-F1
#
_entry.id   AF-A0A538PR02-F1
#
_cell.length_a   1.000
_cell.length_b   1.000
_cell.length_c   1.000
_cell.angle_alpha   90.00
_cell.angle_beta   90.00
_cell.angle_gamma   90.00
#
_symmetry.space_group_name_H-M   'P 1'
#
loop_
_entity.id
_entity.type
_entity.pdbx_description
1 polymer ?
#
loop_
_entity_poly.entity_id
_entity_poly.type
_entity_poly.pdbx_seq_one_letter_code
_entity_poly.pdbx_strand_id
1 'polypeptide(L)'
;LFSGQGSQYAGMARGLYRTEPVFRRAIDRCDAIVQSFGMVALPSILWGEHQAAIHETRYTQPALFAVEHALVELWRSWGIAPYVVIGHSVGDYAAAAAAGVFSVEQGLALIAARGHLMHEHTAPGAMAVVFASPDEVAAQLAPHADRAAIASINGPATVVVSGEPAAVAAITDACAARGARIRKLDVLRAFHSPLMAPVLDRFAGIVAGMRLQRPAIPLISNLHGRLAGDEVTTAAYWVRHIAEPVRFADGVAALGAEEPDAFLEIGPAPALVAMARPLLPRASDAPWLASLAPGKDDARQMLGALGALYARGAAVDWAGFDRDRGRRKVALPLTPFQRQRLWLDDPPAGPVRAGAPLHPLLGHRIQSALLKDGALQCEAALGRSIAFLTEHRVVDLAVMPAAGFIEIAIAAGQVALPDAEIASHHVALQAPLVLPERGEARVQTVVAAADDHGHRVEIYSWQPAAGDDGCWVLHASARLARAVAAAPAFEPLSDLQARIAREIGIEDYYGSFRDVGFDYRPAFRTIERLWRRDGEALALLRVPEAAGSAAGFQLHPVLLDGGLQATFAALLDRQPWTFQLHACGATCRRSLRSRRAAAATASTPGSTPSTGAPWPTSATSAWSRRAPLRWSPAGTSRMAWSTRFTGSHASGARRRRRAPEMS
;
A
#
# COMPACT_ATOMS: atom_id res chain seq x y z
N LEU A 1 -29.21 -10.56 19.44
CA LEU A 1 -30.19 -10.84 20.52
C LEU A 1 -31.58 -10.89 19.90
N PHE A 2 -32.41 -11.87 20.20
CA PHE A 2 -33.77 -12.01 19.64
C PHE A 2 -34.83 -11.80 20.72
N SER A 3 -35.75 -10.85 20.49
CA SER A 3 -36.65 -10.34 21.52
C SER A 3 -37.68 -11.38 21.99
N GLY A 4 -38.03 -11.30 23.27
CA GLY A 4 -39.04 -12.17 23.87
C GLY A 4 -40.47 -11.64 23.70
N GLN A 5 -41.43 -12.44 24.16
CA GLN A 5 -42.82 -12.03 24.31
C GLN A 5 -42.91 -10.92 25.38
N GLY A 6 -43.71 -9.90 25.09
CA GLY A 6 -43.78 -8.62 25.82
C GLY A 6 -43.17 -7.45 25.07
N SER A 7 -42.46 -7.69 23.96
CA SER A 7 -41.89 -6.65 23.09
C SER A 7 -42.85 -6.22 21.97
N GLN A 8 -43.84 -7.05 21.63
CA GLN A 8 -44.80 -6.79 20.57
C GLN A 8 -45.69 -5.58 20.84
N TYR A 9 -46.09 -4.89 19.77
CA TYR A 9 -47.12 -3.87 19.79
C TYR A 9 -47.86 -3.85 18.45
N ALA A 10 -49.13 -3.46 18.47
CA ALA A 10 -49.92 -3.30 17.25
C ALA A 10 -49.29 -2.21 16.36
N GLY A 11 -49.13 -2.51 15.06
CA GLY A 11 -48.47 -1.59 14.13
C GLY A 11 -46.97 -1.81 13.93
N MET A 12 -46.33 -2.74 14.66
CA MET A 12 -44.89 -2.98 14.54
C MET A 12 -44.46 -3.33 13.11
N ALA A 13 -43.28 -2.84 12.71
CA ALA A 13 -42.65 -3.10 11.40
C ALA A 13 -43.48 -2.74 10.15
N ARG A 14 -44.58 -1.98 10.30
CA ARG A 14 -45.45 -1.59 9.17
C ARG A 14 -44.72 -0.71 8.16
N GLY A 15 -43.80 0.12 8.64
CA GLY A 15 -42.95 0.97 7.80
C GLY A 15 -42.07 0.10 6.89
N LEU A 16 -41.35 -0.86 7.47
CA LEU A 16 -40.50 -1.78 6.70
C LEU A 16 -41.29 -2.60 5.69
N TYR A 17 -42.45 -3.13 6.09
CA TYR A 17 -43.31 -3.84 5.14
C TYR A 17 -43.68 -2.96 3.94
N ARG A 18 -43.86 -1.65 4.12
CA ARG A 18 -44.18 -0.71 3.05
C ARG A 18 -42.96 -0.28 2.22
N THR A 19 -41.77 -0.18 2.82
CA THR A 19 -40.60 0.45 2.17
C THR A 19 -39.48 -0.50 1.77
N GLU A 20 -39.39 -1.68 2.39
CA GLU A 20 -38.30 -2.65 2.21
C GLU A 20 -38.80 -3.94 1.53
N PRO A 21 -38.52 -4.17 0.24
CA PRO A 21 -39.01 -5.34 -0.50
C PRO A 21 -38.56 -6.69 0.07
N VAL A 22 -37.32 -6.80 0.59
CA VAL A 22 -36.81 -8.02 1.24
C VAL A 22 -37.65 -8.38 2.46
N PHE A 23 -37.91 -7.40 3.34
CA PHE A 23 -38.72 -7.58 4.53
C PHE A 23 -40.15 -7.98 4.17
N ARG A 24 -40.75 -7.31 3.18
CA ARG A 24 -42.10 -7.62 2.70
C ARG A 24 -42.21 -9.08 2.22
N ARG A 25 -41.31 -9.51 1.33
CA ARG A 25 -41.30 -10.90 0.83
C ARG A 25 -41.14 -11.93 1.94
N ALA A 26 -40.33 -11.63 2.96
CA ALA A 26 -40.17 -12.50 4.12
C ALA A 26 -41.47 -12.60 4.93
N ILE A 27 -42.14 -11.48 5.20
CA ILE A 27 -43.46 -11.49 5.86
C ILE A 27 -44.51 -12.22 5.02
N ASP A 28 -44.58 -11.97 3.71
CA ASP A 28 -45.55 -12.63 2.81
C ASP A 28 -45.35 -14.15 2.79
N ARG A 29 -44.10 -14.61 2.80
CA ARG A 29 -43.76 -16.04 2.93
C ARG A 29 -44.22 -16.59 4.28
N CYS A 30 -43.92 -15.90 5.38
CA CYS A 30 -44.36 -16.31 6.71
C CYS A 30 -45.89 -16.37 6.81
N ASP A 31 -46.58 -15.41 6.20
CA ASP A 31 -48.04 -15.33 6.16
C ASP A 31 -48.65 -16.51 5.41
N ALA A 32 -48.13 -16.82 4.21
CA ALA A 32 -48.55 -17.99 3.45
C ALA A 32 -48.35 -19.30 4.23
N ILE A 33 -47.25 -19.43 4.97
CA ILE A 33 -46.97 -20.60 5.81
C ILE A 33 -48.00 -20.73 6.93
N VAL A 34 -48.25 -19.68 7.72
CA VAL A 34 -49.19 -19.80 8.85
C VAL A 34 -50.64 -20.00 8.39
N GLN A 35 -51.03 -19.41 7.25
CA GLN A 35 -52.34 -19.63 6.65
C GLN A 35 -52.51 -21.08 6.17
N SER A 36 -51.43 -21.74 5.71
CA SER A 36 -51.49 -23.14 5.28
C SER A 36 -51.88 -24.12 6.41
N PHE A 37 -51.73 -23.72 7.67
CA PHE A 37 -52.17 -24.48 8.85
C PHE A 37 -53.42 -23.89 9.51
N GLY A 38 -54.16 -23.02 8.80
CA GLY A 38 -55.46 -22.50 9.23
C GLY A 38 -55.41 -21.30 10.17
N MET A 39 -54.27 -20.63 10.31
CA MET A 39 -54.16 -19.43 11.15
C MET A 39 -54.70 -18.17 10.46
N VAL A 40 -55.07 -17.17 11.27
CA VAL A 40 -55.39 -15.82 10.78
C VAL A 40 -54.16 -15.21 10.12
N ALA A 41 -54.38 -14.51 9.00
CA ALA A 41 -53.32 -13.83 8.27
C ALA A 41 -52.51 -12.86 9.16
N LEU A 42 -51.18 -12.91 9.05
CA LEU A 42 -50.26 -12.09 9.83
C LEU A 42 -50.51 -10.58 9.65
N PRO A 43 -50.78 -10.03 8.45
CA PRO A 43 -51.08 -8.61 8.29
C PRO A 43 -52.28 -8.15 9.14
N SER A 44 -53.30 -9.00 9.30
CA SER A 44 -54.47 -8.69 10.13
C SER A 44 -54.14 -8.64 11.61
N ILE A 45 -53.21 -9.47 12.06
CA ILE A 45 -52.72 -9.50 13.45
C ILE A 45 -51.75 -8.33 13.73
N LEU A 46 -50.82 -8.07 12.80
CA LEU A 46 -49.79 -7.05 12.94
C LEU A 46 -50.33 -5.64 12.78
N TRP A 47 -51.26 -5.42 11.84
CA TRP A 47 -51.69 -4.08 11.40
C TRP A 47 -53.20 -3.92 11.25
N GLY A 48 -54.01 -4.90 11.65
CA GLY A 48 -55.47 -4.84 11.60
C GLY A 48 -56.07 -3.92 12.68
N GLU A 49 -57.40 -3.79 12.64
CA GLU A 49 -58.15 -2.88 13.52
C GLU A 49 -58.21 -3.39 14.97
N HIS A 50 -58.18 -4.71 15.17
CA HIS A 50 -58.22 -5.34 16.50
C HIS A 50 -56.84 -5.39 17.16
N GLN A 51 -56.38 -4.24 17.66
CA GLN A 51 -55.05 -4.10 18.29
C GLN A 51 -54.83 -5.03 19.49
N ALA A 52 -55.88 -5.54 20.13
CA ALA A 52 -55.76 -6.48 21.25
C ALA A 52 -55.28 -7.88 20.81
N ALA A 53 -55.54 -8.29 19.57
CA ALA A 53 -55.27 -9.66 19.11
C ALA A 53 -53.78 -10.02 19.16
N ILE A 54 -52.88 -9.06 18.89
CA ILE A 54 -51.42 -9.28 18.96
C ILE A 54 -50.95 -9.64 20.38
N HIS A 55 -51.74 -9.42 21.42
CA HIS A 55 -51.43 -9.76 22.80
C HIS A 55 -51.95 -11.16 23.22
N GLU A 56 -52.73 -11.82 22.39
CA GLU A 56 -53.10 -13.22 22.61
C GLU A 56 -51.92 -14.14 22.22
N THR A 57 -51.53 -15.02 23.13
CA THR A 57 -50.34 -15.87 22.98
C THR A 57 -50.29 -16.66 21.67
N ARG A 58 -51.44 -17.15 21.18
CA ARG A 58 -51.55 -17.87 19.89
C ARG A 58 -51.18 -17.03 18.67
N TYR A 59 -51.33 -15.71 18.75
CA TYR A 59 -50.99 -14.77 17.67
C TYR A 59 -49.65 -14.07 17.94
N THR A 60 -49.34 -13.74 19.18
CA THR A 60 -48.10 -13.05 19.57
C THR A 60 -46.86 -13.80 19.11
N GLN A 61 -46.77 -15.10 19.41
CA GLN A 61 -45.56 -15.88 19.19
C GLN A 61 -45.21 -16.05 17.70
N PRO A 62 -46.13 -16.47 16.81
CA PRO A 62 -45.84 -16.52 15.38
C PRO A 62 -45.63 -15.13 14.76
N ALA A 63 -46.34 -14.09 15.22
CA ALA A 63 -46.12 -12.73 14.73
C ALA A 63 -44.73 -12.20 15.07
N LEU A 64 -44.25 -12.42 16.30
CA LEU A 64 -42.89 -12.06 16.71
C LEU A 64 -41.86 -12.83 15.89
N PHE A 65 -42.00 -14.15 15.77
CA PHE A 65 -41.10 -14.98 14.97
C PHE A 65 -41.02 -14.49 13.51
N ALA A 66 -42.16 -14.19 12.89
CA ALA A 66 -42.20 -13.71 11.51
C ALA A 66 -41.50 -12.35 11.34
N VAL A 67 -41.71 -11.41 12.26
CA VAL A 67 -41.03 -10.10 12.24
C VAL A 67 -39.53 -10.27 12.45
N GLU A 68 -39.12 -11.06 13.43
CA GLU A 68 -37.70 -11.29 13.72
C GLU A 68 -36.99 -12.00 12.56
N HIS A 69 -37.63 -12.99 11.94
CA HIS A 69 -37.13 -13.64 10.73
C HIS A 69 -36.98 -12.64 9.58
N ALA A 70 -38.01 -11.82 9.32
CA ALA A 70 -37.96 -10.81 8.26
C ALA A 70 -36.88 -9.73 8.51
N LEU A 71 -36.63 -9.37 9.77
CA LEU A 71 -35.52 -8.50 10.16
C LEU A 71 -34.16 -9.14 9.87
N VAL A 72 -33.98 -10.44 10.19
CA VAL A 72 -32.75 -11.18 9.87
C VAL A 72 -32.50 -11.20 8.37
N GLU A 73 -33.52 -11.50 7.56
CA GLU A 73 -33.39 -11.52 6.10
C GLU A 73 -33.02 -10.15 5.55
N LEU A 74 -33.60 -9.07 6.10
CA LEU A 74 -33.24 -7.71 5.72
C LEU A 74 -31.79 -7.36 6.08
N TRP A 75 -31.34 -7.66 7.31
CA TRP A 75 -29.94 -7.44 7.72
C TRP A 75 -28.96 -8.23 6.85
N ARG A 76 -29.25 -9.50 6.58
CA ARG A 76 -28.43 -10.36 5.70
C ARG A 76 -28.36 -9.80 4.29
N SER A 77 -29.44 -9.22 3.78
CA SER A 77 -29.46 -8.59 2.45
C SER A 77 -28.53 -7.37 2.34
N TRP A 78 -28.15 -6.78 3.48
CA TRP A 78 -27.17 -5.69 3.57
C TRP A 78 -25.76 -6.18 3.94
N GLY A 79 -25.54 -7.50 3.93
CA GLY A 79 -24.26 -8.12 4.29
C GLY A 79 -24.03 -8.28 5.79
N ILE A 80 -25.01 -7.95 6.64
CA ILE A 80 -24.89 -8.07 8.10
C ILE A 80 -25.41 -9.43 8.54
N ALA A 81 -24.49 -10.33 8.92
CA ALA A 81 -24.78 -11.66 9.43
C ALA A 81 -24.33 -11.80 10.91
N PRO A 82 -25.05 -12.58 11.73
CA PRO A 82 -24.68 -12.75 13.13
C PRO A 82 -23.47 -13.70 13.27
N TYR A 83 -22.55 -13.34 14.16
CA TYR A 83 -21.45 -14.21 14.60
C TYR A 83 -21.90 -15.19 15.67
N VAL A 84 -22.76 -14.75 16.59
CA VAL A 84 -23.35 -15.52 17.67
C VAL A 84 -24.77 -15.01 17.93
N VAL A 85 -25.69 -15.90 18.30
CA VAL A 85 -27.08 -15.55 18.57
C VAL A 85 -27.54 -16.04 19.94
N ILE A 86 -28.45 -15.29 20.53
CA ILE A 86 -29.16 -15.62 21.76
C ILE A 86 -30.55 -15.03 21.64
N GLY A 87 -31.60 -15.80 21.98
CA GLY A 87 -32.93 -15.27 22.17
C GLY A 87 -33.31 -15.14 23.64
N HIS A 88 -34.48 -14.56 23.91
CA HIS A 88 -35.12 -14.62 25.22
C HIS A 88 -36.46 -15.32 25.10
N SER A 89 -36.59 -16.49 25.72
CA SER A 89 -37.84 -17.26 25.70
C SER A 89 -38.28 -17.53 24.25
N VAL A 90 -39.42 -16.98 23.81
CA VAL A 90 -39.93 -17.15 22.44
C VAL A 90 -38.94 -16.70 21.36
N GLY A 91 -38.11 -15.69 21.63
CA GLY A 91 -37.10 -15.21 20.68
C GLY A 91 -36.02 -16.25 20.37
N ASP A 92 -35.84 -17.24 21.24
CA ASP A 92 -34.84 -18.31 21.03
C ASP A 92 -35.20 -19.20 19.84
N TYR A 93 -36.48 -19.27 19.47
CA TYR A 93 -36.94 -19.99 18.27
C TYR A 93 -36.51 -19.26 17.00
N ALA A 94 -36.63 -17.95 16.94
CA ALA A 94 -36.15 -17.15 15.82
C ALA A 94 -34.61 -17.13 15.76
N ALA A 95 -33.95 -17.09 16.92
CA ALA A 95 -32.50 -17.25 17.01
C ALA A 95 -32.03 -18.61 16.47
N ALA A 96 -32.70 -19.70 16.86
CA ALA A 96 -32.39 -21.04 16.40
C ALA A 96 -32.65 -21.23 14.90
N ALA A 97 -33.72 -20.63 14.35
CA ALA A 97 -33.96 -20.59 12.91
C ALA A 97 -32.85 -19.81 12.18
N ALA A 98 -32.45 -18.65 12.71
CA ALA A 98 -31.35 -17.86 12.15
C ALA A 98 -30.02 -18.62 12.19
N ALA A 99 -29.79 -19.43 13.23
CA ALA A 99 -28.65 -20.32 13.37
C ALA A 99 -28.73 -21.60 12.55
N GLY A 100 -29.85 -21.87 11.87
CA GLY A 100 -30.02 -23.03 10.99
C GLY A 100 -30.44 -24.32 11.68
N VAL A 101 -30.91 -24.28 12.95
CA VAL A 101 -31.40 -25.47 13.66
C VAL A 101 -32.63 -26.07 12.97
N PHE A 102 -33.47 -25.23 12.37
CA PHE A 102 -34.61 -25.64 11.55
C PHE A 102 -34.93 -24.57 10.50
N SER A 103 -35.69 -24.94 9.47
CA SER A 103 -36.14 -23.98 8.44
C SER A 103 -37.17 -22.99 8.98
N VAL A 104 -37.44 -21.91 8.24
CA VAL A 104 -38.49 -20.93 8.61
C VAL A 104 -39.88 -21.60 8.67
N GLU A 105 -40.18 -22.54 7.77
CA GLU A 105 -41.43 -23.30 7.76
C GLU A 105 -41.59 -24.13 9.02
N GLN A 106 -40.54 -24.87 9.38
CA GLN A 106 -40.47 -25.68 10.58
C GLN A 106 -40.58 -24.82 11.85
N GLY A 107 -39.85 -23.71 11.89
CA GLY A 107 -39.88 -22.77 13.02
C GLY A 107 -41.25 -22.11 13.21
N LEU A 108 -41.88 -21.66 12.12
CA LEU A 108 -43.24 -21.11 12.15
C LEU A 108 -44.28 -22.13 12.60
N ALA A 109 -44.23 -23.36 12.07
CA ALA A 109 -45.13 -24.42 12.49
C ALA A 109 -44.97 -24.72 13.98
N LEU A 110 -43.72 -24.80 14.46
CA LEU A 110 -43.42 -25.08 15.86
C LEU A 110 -43.90 -23.96 16.80
N ILE A 111 -43.61 -22.71 16.46
CA ILE A 111 -43.97 -21.55 17.29
C ILE A 111 -45.48 -21.26 17.26
N ALA A 112 -46.13 -21.50 16.13
CA ALA A 112 -47.59 -21.46 16.01
C ALA A 112 -48.24 -22.51 16.91
N ALA A 113 -47.77 -23.76 16.84
CA ALA A 113 -48.28 -24.83 17.69
C ALA A 113 -48.01 -24.56 19.17
N ARG A 114 -46.82 -24.06 19.52
CA ARG A 114 -46.48 -23.62 20.89
C ARG A 114 -47.48 -22.58 21.39
N GLY A 115 -47.69 -21.51 20.62
CA GLY A 115 -48.60 -20.42 20.98
C GLY A 115 -50.04 -20.91 21.14
N HIS A 116 -50.51 -21.75 20.22
CA HIS A 116 -51.85 -22.34 20.26
C HIS A 116 -52.05 -23.26 21.47
N LEU A 117 -51.16 -24.24 21.65
CA LEU A 117 -51.23 -25.18 22.78
C LEU A 117 -51.24 -24.44 24.13
N MET A 118 -50.36 -23.45 24.29
CA MET A 118 -50.32 -22.61 25.50
C MET A 118 -51.60 -21.82 25.69
N HIS A 119 -52.16 -21.23 24.62
CA HIS A 119 -53.37 -20.44 24.73
C HIS A 119 -54.58 -21.28 25.14
N GLU A 120 -54.76 -22.46 24.53
CA GLU A 120 -55.95 -23.31 24.68
C GLU A 120 -55.90 -24.26 25.89
N HIS A 121 -54.71 -24.76 26.28
CA HIS A 121 -54.61 -25.87 27.22
C HIS A 121 -53.89 -25.54 28.54
N THR A 122 -53.48 -24.29 28.75
CA THR A 122 -52.88 -23.88 30.02
C THR A 122 -53.84 -22.96 30.78
N ALA A 123 -53.90 -23.18 32.10
CA ALA A 123 -54.72 -22.36 32.98
C ALA A 123 -54.24 -20.89 32.98
N PRO A 124 -55.13 -19.92 33.26
CA PRO A 124 -54.70 -18.55 33.54
C PRO A 124 -53.63 -18.53 34.63
N GLY A 125 -52.57 -17.75 34.39
CA GLY A 125 -51.43 -17.64 35.30
C GLY A 125 -51.00 -16.20 35.46
N ALA A 126 -50.07 -15.96 36.37
CA ALA A 126 -49.47 -14.65 36.60
C ALA A 126 -47.96 -14.71 36.42
N MET A 127 -47.35 -13.58 36.07
CA MET A 127 -45.91 -13.39 36.09
C MET A 127 -45.55 -12.05 36.71
N ALA A 128 -44.44 -11.98 37.46
CA ALA A 128 -43.96 -10.76 38.07
C ALA A 128 -42.43 -10.70 38.07
N VAL A 129 -41.88 -9.53 37.80
CA VAL A 129 -40.47 -9.22 38.02
C VAL A 129 -40.27 -8.92 39.50
N VAL A 130 -39.32 -9.62 40.10
CA VAL A 130 -38.81 -9.38 41.46
C VAL A 130 -37.39 -8.84 41.34
N PHE A 131 -37.17 -7.64 41.86
CA PHE A 131 -35.85 -7.01 41.88
C PHE A 131 -35.06 -7.47 43.11
N ALA A 132 -34.70 -8.76 43.11
CA ALA A 132 -33.92 -9.45 44.13
C ALA A 132 -33.06 -10.54 43.48
N SER A 133 -32.13 -11.13 44.24
CA SER A 133 -31.26 -12.20 43.73
C SER A 133 -32.02 -13.51 43.52
N PRO A 134 -31.54 -14.41 42.64
CA PRO A 134 -32.13 -15.73 42.44
C PRO A 134 -32.29 -16.53 43.73
N ASP A 135 -31.31 -16.47 44.63
CA ASP A 135 -31.32 -17.21 45.90
C ASP A 135 -32.39 -16.68 46.86
N GLU A 136 -32.53 -15.36 46.96
CA GLU A 136 -33.58 -14.73 47.79
C GLU A 136 -34.98 -15.10 47.29
N VAL A 137 -35.18 -15.08 45.96
CA VAL A 137 -36.45 -15.46 45.35
C VAL A 137 -36.71 -16.95 45.49
N ALA A 138 -35.70 -17.80 45.31
CA ALA A 138 -35.81 -19.25 45.47
C ALA A 138 -36.23 -19.64 46.90
N ALA A 139 -35.71 -18.95 47.91
CA ALA A 139 -36.11 -19.16 49.30
C ALA A 139 -37.61 -18.87 49.55
N GLN A 140 -38.16 -17.82 48.91
CA GLN A 140 -39.59 -17.51 49.02
C GLN A 140 -40.46 -18.40 48.12
N LEU A 141 -39.87 -18.97 47.07
CA LEU A 141 -40.56 -19.85 46.14
C LEU A 141 -40.68 -21.29 46.63
N ALA A 142 -39.73 -21.77 47.45
CA ALA A 142 -39.68 -23.15 47.93
C ALA A 142 -41.03 -23.68 48.51
N PRO A 143 -41.82 -22.90 49.28
CA PRO A 143 -43.14 -23.33 49.77
C PRO A 143 -44.22 -23.48 48.69
N HIS A 144 -43.94 -23.05 47.46
CA HIS A 144 -44.88 -22.95 46.33
C HIS A 144 -44.35 -23.63 45.05
N ALA A 145 -43.31 -24.47 45.17
CA ALA A 145 -42.58 -25.02 44.03
C ALA A 145 -43.42 -25.90 43.08
N ASP A 146 -44.54 -26.43 43.57
CA ASP A 146 -45.53 -27.19 42.80
C ASP A 146 -46.43 -26.30 41.93
N ARG A 147 -46.55 -25.01 42.28
CA ARG A 147 -47.53 -24.06 41.71
C ARG A 147 -46.88 -22.85 41.04
N ALA A 148 -45.61 -22.60 41.30
CA ALA A 148 -44.84 -21.50 40.73
C ALA A 148 -43.37 -21.87 40.54
N ALA A 149 -42.72 -21.21 39.60
CA ALA A 149 -41.29 -21.33 39.31
C ALA A 149 -40.65 -19.97 39.03
N ILE A 150 -39.32 -19.93 39.11
CA ILE A 150 -38.55 -18.86 38.49
C ILE A 150 -38.66 -19.05 36.98
N ALA A 151 -39.25 -18.08 36.28
CA ALA A 151 -39.43 -18.12 34.84
C ALA A 151 -38.19 -17.66 34.07
N SER A 152 -37.47 -16.67 34.61
CA SER A 152 -36.25 -16.15 34.00
C SER A 152 -35.35 -15.48 35.01
N ILE A 153 -34.04 -15.68 34.85
CA ILE A 153 -32.99 -14.97 35.58
C ILE A 153 -32.37 -13.98 34.58
N ASN A 154 -32.78 -12.72 34.70
CA ASN A 154 -32.44 -11.64 33.76
C ASN A 154 -31.24 -10.81 34.22
N GLY A 155 -30.82 -10.95 35.47
CA GLY A 155 -29.64 -10.31 36.04
C GLY A 155 -29.43 -10.75 37.49
N PRO A 156 -28.33 -10.32 38.14
CA PRO A 156 -28.00 -10.72 39.51
C PRO A 156 -29.03 -10.27 40.55
N ALA A 157 -29.84 -9.24 40.24
CA ALA A 157 -30.92 -8.74 41.07
C ALA A 157 -32.21 -8.51 40.24
N THR A 158 -32.46 -9.32 39.22
CA THR A 158 -33.64 -9.20 38.37
C THR A 158 -34.11 -10.58 37.93
N VAL A 159 -35.15 -11.06 38.60
CA VAL A 159 -35.72 -12.39 38.42
C VAL A 159 -37.20 -12.25 38.06
N VAL A 160 -37.73 -13.16 37.25
CA VAL A 160 -39.17 -13.24 36.98
C VAL A 160 -39.70 -14.51 37.61
N VAL A 161 -40.77 -14.40 38.38
CA VAL A 161 -41.52 -15.53 38.91
C VAL A 161 -42.81 -15.71 38.10
N SER A 162 -43.24 -16.95 37.93
CA SER A 162 -44.46 -17.29 37.21
C SER A 162 -45.15 -18.49 37.82
N GLY A 163 -46.47 -18.55 37.74
CA GLY A 163 -47.25 -19.67 38.22
C GLY A 163 -48.71 -19.31 38.44
N GLU A 164 -49.34 -20.02 39.37
CA GLU A 164 -50.68 -19.68 39.82
C GLU A 164 -50.73 -18.26 40.43
N PRO A 165 -51.79 -17.47 40.17
CA PRO A 165 -51.89 -16.10 40.66
C PRO A 165 -51.68 -15.96 42.17
N ALA A 166 -52.23 -16.88 42.97
CA ALA A 166 -52.11 -16.85 44.42
C ALA A 166 -50.68 -17.17 44.90
N ALA A 167 -50.00 -18.13 44.26
CA ALA A 167 -48.62 -18.48 44.57
C ALA A 167 -47.67 -17.34 44.21
N VAL A 168 -47.84 -16.75 43.01
CA VAL A 168 -47.06 -15.58 42.58
C VAL A 168 -47.27 -14.40 43.52
N ALA A 169 -48.51 -14.13 43.93
CA ALA A 169 -48.81 -13.07 44.90
C ALA A 169 -48.08 -13.29 46.23
N ALA A 170 -48.17 -14.50 46.81
CA ALA A 170 -47.50 -14.85 48.06
C ALA A 170 -45.97 -14.68 47.98
N ILE A 171 -45.35 -15.13 46.88
CA ILE A 171 -43.91 -14.96 46.65
C ILE A 171 -43.56 -13.47 46.54
N THR A 172 -44.33 -12.69 45.76
CA THR A 172 -44.05 -11.26 45.58
C THR A 172 -44.26 -10.47 46.87
N ASP A 173 -45.27 -10.81 47.67
CA ASP A 173 -45.55 -10.14 48.95
C ASP A 173 -44.46 -10.46 49.98
N ALA A 174 -44.00 -11.70 50.03
CA ALA A 174 -42.88 -12.10 50.89
C ALA A 174 -41.58 -11.41 50.49
N CYS A 175 -41.28 -11.30 49.20
CA CYS A 175 -40.13 -10.54 48.70
C CYS A 175 -40.28 -9.03 48.99
N ALA A 176 -41.47 -8.45 48.81
CA ALA A 176 -41.74 -7.04 49.07
C ALA A 176 -41.61 -6.69 50.56
N ALA A 177 -42.05 -7.57 51.46
CA ALA A 177 -41.87 -7.44 52.90
C ALA A 177 -40.39 -7.41 53.32
N ARG A 178 -39.50 -7.95 52.48
CA ARG A 178 -38.04 -7.92 52.65
C ARG A 178 -37.36 -6.77 51.89
N GLY A 179 -38.15 -5.84 51.35
CA GLY A 179 -37.66 -4.63 50.68
C GLY A 179 -37.45 -4.76 49.17
N ALA A 180 -37.78 -5.91 48.55
CA ALA A 180 -37.66 -6.06 47.10
C ALA A 180 -38.73 -5.24 46.37
N ARG A 181 -38.33 -4.54 45.30
CA ARG A 181 -39.28 -3.92 44.38
C ARG A 181 -39.93 -5.02 43.52
N ILE A 182 -41.23 -4.86 43.23
CA ILE A 182 -42.00 -5.80 42.39
C ILE A 182 -42.59 -5.06 41.19
N ARG A 183 -42.61 -5.71 40.03
CA ARG A 183 -43.36 -5.24 38.84
C ARG A 183 -44.16 -6.39 38.24
N LYS A 184 -45.49 -6.31 38.29
CA LYS A 184 -46.37 -7.27 37.61
C LYS A 184 -46.21 -7.17 36.10
N LEU A 185 -46.25 -8.30 35.41
CA LEU A 185 -46.23 -8.37 33.95
C LEU A 185 -47.66 -8.54 33.44
N ASP A 186 -48.01 -7.81 32.38
CA ASP A 186 -49.32 -7.88 31.75
C ASP A 186 -49.39 -9.08 30.79
N VAL A 187 -49.53 -10.27 31.39
CA VAL A 187 -49.63 -11.55 30.69
C VAL A 187 -50.69 -12.42 31.35
N LEU A 188 -51.47 -13.13 30.54
CA LEU A 188 -52.57 -13.99 31.00
C LEU A 188 -52.14 -15.43 31.29
N ARG A 189 -50.85 -15.76 31.11
CA ARG A 189 -50.27 -17.10 31.17
C ARG A 189 -48.95 -17.07 31.93
N ALA A 190 -48.66 -18.15 32.63
CA ALA A 190 -47.42 -18.33 33.41
C ALA A 190 -46.41 -19.20 32.66
N PHE A 191 -45.68 -18.59 31.71
CA PHE A 191 -44.65 -19.29 30.94
C PHE A 191 -43.48 -19.73 31.83
N HIS A 192 -42.82 -20.84 31.51
CA HIS A 192 -41.68 -21.38 32.27
C HIS A 192 -42.06 -21.73 33.72
N SER A 193 -43.18 -22.44 33.87
CA SER A 193 -43.74 -22.85 35.17
C SER A 193 -44.40 -24.22 35.10
N PRO A 194 -44.75 -24.83 36.24
CA PRO A 194 -45.52 -26.07 36.30
C PRO A 194 -46.83 -26.03 35.50
N LEU A 195 -47.41 -24.84 35.27
CA LEU A 195 -48.65 -24.68 34.49
C LEU A 195 -48.47 -25.02 33.00
N MET A 196 -47.23 -25.21 32.53
CA MET A 196 -46.94 -25.69 31.17
C MET A 196 -47.07 -27.20 31.02
N ALA A 197 -47.15 -27.97 32.12
CA ALA A 197 -47.25 -29.44 32.06
C ALA A 197 -48.30 -29.98 31.07
N PRO A 198 -49.53 -29.42 30.96
CA PRO A 198 -50.56 -29.94 30.05
C PRO A 198 -50.21 -29.93 28.57
N VAL A 199 -49.21 -29.12 28.15
CA VAL A 199 -48.83 -28.97 26.75
C VAL A 199 -47.56 -29.73 26.35
N LEU A 200 -46.78 -30.22 27.32
CA LEU A 200 -45.43 -30.73 27.08
C LEU A 200 -45.43 -31.96 26.16
N ASP A 201 -46.29 -32.95 26.39
CA ASP A 201 -46.33 -34.18 25.60
C ASP A 201 -46.76 -33.92 24.15
N ARG A 202 -47.77 -33.07 23.95
CA ARG A 202 -48.22 -32.68 22.61
C ARG A 202 -47.14 -31.92 21.85
N PHE A 203 -46.46 -31.01 22.54
CA PHE A 203 -45.35 -30.27 21.98
C PHE A 203 -44.16 -31.18 21.63
N ALA A 204 -43.84 -32.15 22.50
CA ALA A 204 -42.80 -33.16 22.25
C ALA A 204 -43.08 -33.95 20.97
N GLY A 205 -44.33 -34.39 20.77
CA GLY A 205 -44.75 -35.11 19.56
C GLY A 205 -44.56 -34.30 18.28
N ILE A 206 -44.83 -32.99 18.32
CA ILE A 206 -44.59 -32.09 17.17
C ILE A 206 -43.10 -31.98 16.88
N VAL A 207 -42.27 -31.71 17.89
CA VAL A 207 -40.82 -31.56 17.71
C VAL A 207 -40.16 -32.85 17.24
N ALA A 208 -40.62 -34.01 17.71
CA ALA A 208 -40.12 -35.31 17.29
C ALA A 208 -40.36 -35.59 15.78
N GLY A 209 -41.37 -34.98 15.18
CA GLY A 209 -41.63 -35.05 13.74
C GLY A 209 -40.78 -34.09 12.90
N MET A 210 -39.96 -33.23 13.52
CA MET A 210 -39.16 -32.23 12.83
C MET A 210 -37.73 -32.73 12.58
N ARG A 211 -37.19 -32.40 11.41
CA ARG A 211 -35.76 -32.53 11.15
C ARG A 211 -35.02 -31.34 11.72
N LEU A 212 -34.42 -31.51 12.90
CA LEU A 212 -33.57 -30.52 13.56
C LEU A 212 -32.09 -30.73 13.17
N GLN A 213 -31.32 -29.65 13.15
CA GLN A 213 -29.92 -29.63 12.74
C GLN A 213 -29.05 -28.96 13.80
N ARG A 214 -27.76 -29.31 13.83
CA ARG A 214 -26.80 -28.58 14.66
C ARG A 214 -26.74 -27.11 14.22
N PRO A 215 -26.61 -26.15 15.15
CA PRO A 215 -26.46 -24.75 14.79
C PRO A 215 -25.25 -24.53 13.88
N ALA A 216 -25.46 -23.88 12.73
CA ALA A 216 -24.39 -23.42 11.84
C ALA A 216 -23.76 -22.10 12.35
N ILE A 217 -24.49 -21.37 13.18
CA ILE A 217 -24.05 -20.17 13.89
C ILE A 217 -24.10 -20.49 15.38
N PRO A 218 -23.07 -20.16 16.19
CA PRO A 218 -23.11 -20.30 17.63
C PRO A 218 -24.41 -19.76 18.23
N LEU A 219 -25.15 -20.62 18.92
CA LEU A 219 -26.40 -20.32 19.61
C LEU A 219 -26.17 -20.46 21.12
N ILE A 220 -26.54 -19.47 21.92
CA ILE A 220 -26.48 -19.56 23.38
C ILE A 220 -27.81 -20.04 23.91
N SER A 221 -27.81 -21.19 24.59
CA SER A 221 -29.03 -21.83 25.08
C SER A 221 -29.60 -21.12 26.31
N ASN A 222 -30.91 -20.91 26.29
CA ASN A 222 -31.66 -20.32 27.39
C ASN A 222 -31.70 -21.22 28.65
N LEU A 223 -31.48 -22.53 28.53
CA LEU A 223 -31.58 -23.47 29.66
C LEU A 223 -30.37 -23.42 30.60
N HIS A 224 -29.17 -23.21 30.04
CA HIS A 224 -27.93 -23.27 30.79
C HIS A 224 -27.04 -22.04 30.63
N GLY A 225 -27.38 -21.10 29.75
CA GLY A 225 -26.63 -19.84 29.59
C GLY A 225 -25.21 -20.03 29.08
N ARG A 226 -24.99 -21.01 28.20
CA ARG A 226 -23.72 -21.28 27.51
C ARG A 226 -24.03 -21.67 26.07
N LEU A 227 -23.00 -21.73 25.21
CA LEU A 227 -23.15 -22.22 23.85
C LEU A 227 -23.86 -23.58 23.84
N ALA A 228 -24.84 -23.67 22.96
CA ALA A 228 -25.66 -24.85 22.75
C ALA A 228 -24.92 -25.84 21.84
N GLY A 229 -24.94 -27.11 22.21
CA GLY A 229 -24.44 -28.22 21.42
C GLY A 229 -25.58 -28.97 20.71
N ASP A 230 -25.42 -30.28 20.60
CA ASP A 230 -26.37 -31.15 19.90
C ASP A 230 -27.74 -31.26 20.57
N GLU A 231 -27.86 -30.85 21.83
CA GLU A 231 -29.10 -30.96 22.59
C GLU A 231 -30.26 -30.22 21.90
N VAL A 232 -30.00 -29.12 21.18
CA VAL A 232 -31.02 -28.36 20.43
C VAL A 232 -31.63 -29.15 19.27
N THR A 233 -31.01 -30.28 18.91
CA THR A 233 -31.53 -31.22 17.90
C THR A 233 -32.48 -32.26 18.49
N THR A 234 -32.83 -32.16 19.77
CA THR A 234 -33.69 -33.12 20.47
C THR A 234 -35.02 -32.50 20.90
N ALA A 235 -36.10 -33.28 20.85
CA ALA A 235 -37.40 -32.84 21.38
C ALA A 235 -37.34 -32.54 22.89
N ALA A 236 -36.53 -33.30 23.64
CA ALA A 236 -36.33 -33.11 25.06
C ALA A 236 -35.82 -31.69 25.41
N TYR A 237 -34.91 -31.13 24.61
CA TYR A 237 -34.44 -29.76 24.80
C TYR A 237 -35.57 -28.74 24.69
N TRP A 238 -36.38 -28.83 23.63
CA TRP A 238 -37.44 -27.86 23.36
C TRP A 238 -38.60 -27.97 24.36
N VAL A 239 -38.90 -29.18 24.86
CA VAL A 239 -39.85 -29.39 25.96
C VAL A 239 -39.34 -28.73 27.24
N ARG A 240 -38.08 -28.96 27.60
CA ARG A 240 -37.45 -28.31 28.76
C ARG A 240 -37.45 -26.80 28.60
N HIS A 241 -37.15 -26.27 27.42
CA HIS A 241 -37.15 -24.83 27.12
C HIS A 241 -38.52 -24.17 27.37
N ILE A 242 -39.64 -24.90 27.34
CA ILE A 242 -40.97 -24.36 27.68
C ILE A 242 -41.20 -24.29 29.19
N ALA A 243 -40.63 -25.25 29.94
CA ALA A 243 -40.96 -25.50 31.33
C ALA A 243 -39.92 -24.91 32.31
N GLU A 244 -38.65 -24.87 31.91
CA GLU A 244 -37.52 -24.50 32.75
C GLU A 244 -37.15 -23.00 32.64
N PRO A 245 -36.47 -22.44 33.65
CA PRO A 245 -36.13 -21.02 33.68
C PRO A 245 -35.23 -20.58 32.52
N VAL A 246 -35.49 -19.40 31.96
CA VAL A 246 -34.58 -18.71 31.03
C VAL A 246 -33.39 -18.12 31.79
N ARG A 247 -32.19 -18.68 31.61
CA ARG A 247 -30.92 -18.21 32.19
C ARG A 247 -30.27 -17.11 31.35
N PHE A 248 -31.00 -16.01 31.13
CA PHE A 248 -30.56 -14.92 30.25
C PHE A 248 -29.29 -14.23 30.74
N ALA A 249 -29.15 -13.98 32.06
CA ALA A 249 -27.95 -13.35 32.61
C ALA A 249 -26.68 -14.16 32.35
N ASP A 250 -26.76 -15.47 32.55
CA ASP A 250 -25.66 -16.40 32.24
C ASP A 250 -25.38 -16.42 30.74
N GLY A 251 -26.44 -16.43 29.92
CA GLY A 251 -26.29 -16.36 28.46
C GLY A 251 -25.66 -15.07 27.96
N VAL A 252 -25.95 -13.93 28.60
CA VAL A 252 -25.29 -12.65 28.29
C VAL A 252 -23.81 -12.68 28.73
N ALA A 253 -23.48 -13.33 29.84
CA ALA A 253 -22.09 -13.53 30.23
C ALA A 253 -21.32 -14.40 29.22
N ALA A 254 -21.94 -15.50 28.75
CA ALA A 254 -21.38 -16.31 27.67
C ALA A 254 -21.24 -15.52 26.36
N LEU A 255 -22.22 -14.67 26.02
CA LEU A 255 -22.15 -13.78 24.86
C LEU A 255 -20.97 -12.81 24.96
N GLY A 256 -20.70 -12.28 26.15
CA GLY A 256 -19.55 -11.40 26.37
C GLY A 256 -18.20 -12.12 26.27
N ALA A 257 -18.15 -13.42 26.58
CA ALA A 257 -16.95 -14.24 26.44
C ALA A 257 -16.58 -14.54 24.98
N GLU A 258 -17.54 -14.42 24.06
CA GLU A 258 -17.32 -14.48 22.60
C GLU A 258 -16.74 -13.18 22.03
N GLU A 259 -16.53 -12.15 22.87
CA GLU A 259 -15.94 -10.85 22.53
C GLU A 259 -16.52 -10.17 21.26
N PRO A 260 -17.86 -10.07 21.10
CA PRO A 260 -18.44 -9.49 19.90
C PRO A 260 -18.18 -7.97 19.79
N ASP A 261 -17.86 -7.50 18.59
CA ASP A 261 -17.61 -6.07 18.31
C ASP A 261 -18.86 -5.18 18.40
N ALA A 262 -20.06 -5.79 18.30
CA ALA A 262 -21.34 -5.09 18.28
C ALA A 262 -22.48 -5.99 18.77
N PHE A 263 -23.49 -5.38 19.39
CA PHE A 263 -24.69 -6.06 19.86
C PHE A 263 -25.90 -5.50 19.10
N LEU A 264 -26.65 -6.39 18.44
CA LEU A 264 -27.84 -6.02 17.69
C LEU A 264 -29.05 -6.81 18.20
N GLU A 265 -30.08 -6.10 18.63
CA GLU A 265 -31.38 -6.68 18.93
C GLU A 265 -32.26 -6.77 17.68
N ILE A 266 -32.72 -7.99 17.43
CA ILE A 266 -33.64 -8.38 16.38
C ILE A 266 -35.00 -8.55 17.03
N GLY A 267 -35.89 -7.60 16.77
CA GLY A 267 -37.22 -7.58 17.34
C GLY A 267 -37.84 -6.18 17.26
N PRO A 268 -39.08 -6.05 17.74
CA PRO A 268 -39.87 -4.83 17.61
C PRO A 268 -39.46 -3.69 18.56
N ALA A 269 -38.78 -4.00 19.67
CA ALA A 269 -38.39 -3.02 20.69
C ALA A 269 -37.04 -3.36 21.34
N PRO A 270 -36.27 -2.36 21.83
CA PRO A 270 -34.92 -2.53 22.36
C PRO A 270 -34.89 -3.03 23.83
N ALA A 271 -35.71 -4.02 24.18
CA ALA A 271 -35.86 -4.46 25.56
C ALA A 271 -34.65 -5.28 26.05
N LEU A 272 -34.10 -6.15 25.21
CA LEU A 272 -32.95 -6.98 25.55
C LEU A 272 -31.66 -6.18 25.60
N VAL A 273 -31.47 -5.19 24.74
CA VAL A 273 -30.33 -4.26 24.81
C VAL A 273 -30.32 -3.54 26.15
N ALA A 274 -31.47 -3.03 26.60
CA ALA A 274 -31.59 -2.35 27.89
C ALA A 274 -31.28 -3.29 29.07
N MET A 275 -31.59 -4.58 28.94
CA MET A 275 -31.37 -5.60 29.97
C MET A 275 -29.93 -6.15 29.98
N ALA A 276 -29.35 -6.38 28.81
CA ALA A 276 -28.06 -7.06 28.65
C ALA A 276 -26.88 -6.10 28.82
N ARG A 277 -26.98 -4.85 28.34
CA ARG A 277 -25.88 -3.88 28.38
C ARG A 277 -25.31 -3.66 29.80
N PRO A 278 -26.12 -3.52 30.87
CA PRO A 278 -25.60 -3.39 32.23
C PRO A 278 -24.86 -4.63 32.75
N LEU A 279 -25.11 -5.81 32.17
CA LEU A 279 -24.48 -7.07 32.58
C LEU A 279 -23.08 -7.26 31.97
N LEU A 280 -22.73 -6.49 30.93
CA LEU A 280 -21.42 -6.52 30.28
C LEU A 280 -20.71 -5.14 30.32
N PRO A 281 -20.26 -4.66 31.50
CA PRO A 281 -19.56 -3.38 31.60
C PRO A 281 -18.31 -3.27 30.71
N ARG A 282 -17.61 -4.40 30.49
CA ARG A 282 -16.42 -4.48 29.62
C ARG A 282 -16.72 -4.22 28.15
N ALA A 283 -17.97 -4.40 27.72
CA ALA A 283 -18.43 -4.17 26.36
C ALA A 283 -19.27 -2.88 26.25
N SER A 284 -19.09 -1.94 27.18
CA SER A 284 -19.86 -0.69 27.21
C SER A 284 -19.53 0.26 26.05
N ASP A 285 -18.32 0.16 25.50
CA ASP A 285 -17.84 0.92 24.34
C ASP A 285 -18.30 0.34 22.99
N ALA A 286 -18.71 -0.95 22.95
CA ALA A 286 -19.30 -1.56 21.78
C ALA A 286 -20.68 -0.92 21.47
N PRO A 287 -21.09 -0.83 20.20
CA PRO A 287 -22.42 -0.33 19.86
C PRO A 287 -23.48 -1.35 20.31
N TRP A 288 -24.48 -0.86 21.04
CA TRP A 288 -25.67 -1.61 21.43
C TRP A 288 -26.87 -1.06 20.66
N LEU A 289 -27.30 -1.82 19.66
CA LEU A 289 -28.21 -1.38 18.60
C LEU A 289 -29.49 -2.21 18.61
N ALA A 290 -30.56 -1.64 18.07
CA ALA A 290 -31.83 -2.33 17.88
C ALA A 290 -32.37 -2.11 16.48
N SER A 291 -32.97 -3.15 15.92
CA SER A 291 -33.58 -3.12 14.60
C SER A 291 -34.78 -2.17 14.57
N LEU A 292 -35.64 -2.22 15.58
CA LEU A 292 -36.83 -1.39 15.70
C LEU A 292 -36.94 -0.78 17.10
N ALA A 293 -37.68 0.32 17.17
CA ALA A 293 -38.01 0.99 18.42
C ALA A 293 -39.42 1.61 18.32
N PRO A 294 -40.29 1.39 19.31
CA PRO A 294 -41.63 1.97 19.31
C PRO A 294 -41.60 3.50 19.15
N GLY A 295 -42.49 4.03 18.31
CA GLY A 295 -42.62 5.47 18.05
C GLY A 295 -41.51 6.08 17.17
N LYS A 296 -40.60 5.28 16.62
CA LYS A 296 -39.63 5.70 15.61
C LYS A 296 -40.07 5.27 14.22
N ASP A 297 -39.61 5.99 13.20
CA ASP A 297 -39.73 5.54 11.81
C ASP A 297 -38.85 4.30 11.61
N ASP A 298 -39.45 3.19 11.21
CA ASP A 298 -38.77 1.89 11.15
C ASP A 298 -37.52 1.92 10.25
N ALA A 299 -37.63 2.53 9.06
CA ALA A 299 -36.54 2.60 8.11
C ALA A 299 -35.40 3.47 8.64
N ARG A 300 -35.71 4.64 9.21
CA ARG A 300 -34.70 5.51 9.85
C ARG A 300 -34.03 4.83 11.04
N GLN A 301 -34.76 4.07 11.84
CA GLN A 301 -34.20 3.31 12.97
C GLN A 301 -33.17 2.27 12.48
N MET A 302 -33.55 1.44 11.50
CA MET A 302 -32.63 0.45 10.94
C MET A 302 -31.42 1.08 10.25
N LEU A 303 -31.63 2.14 9.45
CA LEU A 303 -30.52 2.85 8.80
C LEU A 303 -29.59 3.54 9.81
N GLY A 304 -30.12 4.02 10.93
CA GLY A 304 -29.31 4.53 12.04
C GLY A 304 -28.44 3.44 12.66
N ALA A 305 -29.00 2.25 12.89
CA ALA A 305 -28.24 1.10 13.36
C ALA A 305 -27.19 0.63 12.33
N LEU A 306 -27.54 0.56 11.04
CA LEU A 306 -26.60 0.22 9.96
C LEU A 306 -25.46 1.24 9.86
N GLY A 307 -25.77 2.53 9.98
CA GLY A 307 -24.77 3.60 10.00
C GLY A 307 -23.82 3.49 11.18
N ALA A 308 -24.32 3.11 12.37
CA ALA A 308 -23.49 2.87 13.54
C ALA A 308 -22.56 1.65 13.36
N LEU A 309 -23.05 0.57 12.75
CA LEU A 309 -22.22 -0.59 12.39
C LEU A 309 -21.15 -0.20 11.36
N TYR A 310 -21.53 0.52 10.31
CA TYR A 310 -20.62 0.98 9.27
C TYR A 310 -19.51 1.89 9.82
N ALA A 311 -19.86 2.82 10.71
CA ALA A 311 -18.90 3.70 11.38
C ALA A 311 -17.90 2.95 12.28
N ARG A 312 -18.26 1.73 12.72
CA ARG A 312 -17.38 0.82 13.47
C ARG A 312 -16.64 -0.17 12.57
N GLY A 313 -16.74 -0.04 11.24
CA GLY A 313 -15.99 -0.85 10.28
C GLY A 313 -16.71 -2.10 9.79
N ALA A 314 -18.00 -2.29 10.09
CA ALA A 314 -18.76 -3.41 9.55
C ALA A 314 -18.82 -3.36 8.02
N ALA A 315 -18.56 -4.50 7.38
CA ALA A 315 -18.57 -4.63 5.93
C ALA A 315 -20.01 -4.68 5.38
N VAL A 316 -20.56 -3.51 5.07
CA VAL A 316 -21.90 -3.40 4.44
C VAL A 316 -21.84 -3.78 2.96
N ASP A 317 -22.70 -4.70 2.54
CA ASP A 317 -22.94 -4.98 1.13
C ASP A 317 -23.83 -3.89 0.52
N TRP A 318 -23.20 -2.84 0.01
CA TRP A 318 -23.89 -1.74 -0.66
C TRP A 318 -24.58 -2.15 -1.97
N ALA A 319 -24.11 -3.22 -2.63
CA ALA A 319 -24.77 -3.73 -3.83
C ALA A 319 -26.05 -4.47 -3.44
N GLY A 320 -26.04 -5.26 -2.37
CA GLY A 320 -27.22 -5.86 -1.75
C GLY A 320 -28.22 -4.81 -1.24
N PHE A 321 -27.74 -3.78 -0.55
CA PHE A 321 -28.55 -2.67 -0.04
C PHE A 321 -29.36 -1.93 -1.12
N ASP A 322 -28.73 -1.62 -2.27
CA ASP A 322 -29.39 -0.91 -3.37
C ASP A 322 -30.06 -1.85 -4.40
N ARG A 323 -29.94 -3.19 -4.26
CA ARG A 323 -30.41 -4.18 -5.26
C ARG A 323 -31.87 -3.98 -5.69
N ASP A 324 -32.75 -3.78 -4.72
CA ASP A 324 -34.19 -3.65 -4.95
C ASP A 324 -34.61 -2.18 -5.19
N ARG A 325 -33.66 -1.25 -5.34
CA ARG A 325 -33.91 0.18 -5.52
C ARG A 325 -33.37 0.66 -6.87
N GLY A 326 -34.21 1.31 -7.67
CA GLY A 326 -33.81 1.98 -8.92
C GLY A 326 -33.03 3.28 -8.71
N ARG A 327 -32.08 3.32 -7.77
CA ARG A 327 -31.30 4.51 -7.44
C ARG A 327 -30.14 4.68 -8.42
N ARG A 328 -29.83 5.93 -8.75
CA ARG A 328 -28.62 6.29 -9.51
C ARG A 328 -27.55 6.76 -8.54
N LYS A 329 -26.36 6.15 -8.59
CA LYS A 329 -25.19 6.63 -7.84
C LYS A 329 -24.77 7.98 -8.41
N VAL A 330 -24.72 9.01 -7.58
CA VAL A 330 -24.22 10.33 -7.94
C VAL A 330 -22.86 10.53 -7.28
N ALA A 331 -21.89 11.07 -8.03
CA ALA A 331 -20.61 11.42 -7.46
C ALA A 331 -20.79 12.61 -6.51
N LEU A 332 -20.49 12.41 -5.23
CA LEU A 332 -20.33 13.50 -4.28
C LEU A 332 -18.89 14.04 -4.38
N PRO A 333 -18.66 15.31 -4.02
CA PRO A 333 -17.30 15.83 -3.87
C PRO A 333 -16.47 14.87 -3.02
N LEU A 334 -15.28 14.51 -3.50
CA LEU A 334 -14.38 13.61 -2.80
C LEU A 334 -13.98 14.19 -1.44
N THR A 335 -13.43 13.32 -0.58
CA THR A 335 -12.93 13.66 0.75
C THR A 335 -12.25 15.03 0.75
N PRO A 336 -12.70 15.96 1.60
CA PRO A 336 -11.97 17.20 1.79
C PRO A 336 -10.65 16.83 2.45
N PHE A 337 -9.59 16.75 1.64
CA PHE A 337 -8.25 16.58 2.16
C PHE A 337 -8.00 17.68 3.19
N GLN A 338 -7.45 17.32 4.36
CA GLN A 338 -6.78 18.30 5.21
C GLN A 338 -5.55 18.79 4.45
N ARG A 339 -5.76 19.78 3.59
CA ARG A 339 -4.74 20.32 2.69
C ARG A 339 -3.68 21.02 3.52
N GLN A 340 -2.67 20.26 3.93
CA GLN A 340 -1.42 20.79 4.42
C GLN A 340 -0.43 20.85 3.26
N ARG A 341 0.27 21.97 3.14
CA ARG A 341 1.33 22.13 2.16
C ARG A 341 2.57 21.40 2.67
N LEU A 342 2.69 20.12 2.30
CA LEU A 342 3.82 19.25 2.61
C LEU A 342 4.77 19.13 1.40
N TRP A 343 4.93 20.22 0.64
CA TRP A 343 5.88 20.30 -0.47
C TRP A 343 7.26 20.64 0.09
N LEU A 344 8.28 19.86 -0.29
CA LEU A 344 9.66 20.31 -0.26
C LEU A 344 9.82 21.24 -1.47
N ASP A 345 9.60 22.54 -1.26
CA ASP A 345 9.63 23.52 -2.35
C ASP A 345 10.99 23.60 -3.04
N ASP A 346 12.04 23.17 -2.35
CA ASP A 346 13.36 22.90 -2.88
C ASP A 346 13.79 21.49 -2.43
N PRO A 347 14.35 20.64 -3.31
CA PRO A 347 15.15 19.52 -2.83
C PRO A 347 16.19 20.09 -1.87
N PRO A 348 16.57 19.40 -0.77
CA PRO A 348 17.59 19.91 0.12
C PRO A 348 18.77 20.34 -0.75
N ALA A 349 19.08 21.63 -0.72
CA ALA A 349 20.18 22.16 -1.49
C ALA A 349 21.38 21.30 -1.11
N GLY A 350 21.85 20.48 -2.05
CA GLY A 350 23.16 19.86 -1.92
C GLY A 350 24.14 20.96 -1.49
N PRO A 351 25.15 20.61 -0.68
CA PRO A 351 25.93 21.53 0.15
C PRO A 351 26.14 22.86 -0.56
N VAL A 352 25.62 23.96 0.03
CA VAL A 352 25.58 25.34 -0.47
C VAL A 352 26.54 25.55 -1.65
N ARG A 353 26.07 25.28 -2.88
CA ARG A 353 26.84 25.49 -4.11
C ARG A 353 26.81 26.98 -4.42
N ALA A 354 27.72 27.75 -3.83
CA ALA A 354 27.84 29.17 -4.09
C ALA A 354 28.46 29.41 -5.49
N GLY A 355 27.72 30.10 -6.38
CA GLY A 355 28.22 30.60 -7.67
C GLY A 355 27.93 29.70 -8.89
N ALA A 356 28.12 30.28 -10.09
CA ALA A 356 27.99 29.56 -11.35
C ALA A 356 29.04 28.41 -11.46
N PRO A 357 28.74 27.31 -12.18
CA PRO A 357 29.71 26.24 -12.39
C PRO A 357 30.95 26.76 -13.11
N LEU A 358 32.14 26.36 -12.66
CA LEU A 358 33.42 26.75 -13.24
C LEU A 358 33.62 26.15 -14.63
N HIS A 359 33.15 24.91 -14.83
CA HIS A 359 33.28 24.17 -16.07
C HIS A 359 32.26 23.03 -16.12
N PRO A 360 31.69 22.66 -17.30
CA PRO A 360 30.65 21.63 -17.40
C PRO A 360 30.97 20.29 -16.72
N LEU A 361 32.23 19.84 -16.79
CA LEU A 361 32.66 18.58 -16.15
C LEU A 361 33.34 18.75 -14.77
N LEU A 362 33.73 19.97 -14.41
CA LEU A 362 34.42 20.23 -13.12
C LEU A 362 33.43 20.68 -12.03
N GLY A 363 32.29 21.25 -12.46
CA GLY A 363 31.24 21.73 -11.57
C GLY A 363 31.68 22.94 -10.76
N HIS A 364 31.43 22.91 -9.44
CA HIS A 364 31.62 24.05 -8.55
C HIS A 364 32.82 23.84 -7.62
N ARG A 365 33.45 24.94 -7.18
CA ARG A 365 34.48 24.89 -6.14
C ARG A 365 33.82 24.59 -4.78
N ILE A 366 34.36 23.63 -4.04
CA ILE A 366 34.01 23.41 -2.64
C ILE A 366 34.86 24.36 -1.77
N GLN A 367 34.18 25.16 -0.94
CA GLN A 367 34.85 25.93 0.12
C GLN A 367 34.94 25.05 1.37
N SER A 368 36.15 24.68 1.77
CA SER A 368 36.40 23.84 2.94
C SER A 368 37.57 24.40 3.75
N ALA A 369 37.37 24.54 5.06
CA ALA A 369 38.41 24.99 5.99
C ALA A 369 39.58 24.00 6.13
N LEU A 370 39.42 22.76 5.65
CA LEU A 370 40.46 21.73 5.67
C LEU A 370 41.39 21.79 4.46
N LEU A 371 41.06 22.57 3.43
CA LEU A 371 41.94 22.75 2.28
C LEU A 371 43.09 23.68 2.66
N LYS A 372 44.31 23.18 2.51
CA LYS A 372 45.54 23.98 2.68
C LYS A 372 45.65 25.02 1.57
N ASP A 373 46.38 26.10 1.83
CA ASP A 373 46.66 27.12 0.83
C ASP A 373 47.25 26.51 -0.45
N GLY A 374 46.66 26.89 -1.59
CA GLY A 374 47.05 26.37 -2.90
C GLY A 374 46.43 25.03 -3.32
N ALA A 375 45.71 24.34 -2.44
CA ALA A 375 44.87 23.19 -2.81
C ALA A 375 43.47 23.65 -3.26
N LEU A 376 42.86 22.91 -4.18
CA LEU A 376 41.47 23.12 -4.59
C LEU A 376 40.70 21.82 -4.64
N GLN A 377 39.41 21.91 -4.36
CA GLN A 377 38.47 20.82 -4.52
C GLN A 377 37.26 21.32 -5.29
N CYS A 378 36.85 20.56 -6.29
CA CYS A 378 35.67 20.82 -7.09
C CYS A 378 34.74 19.61 -7.09
N GLU A 379 33.44 19.85 -7.25
CA GLU A 379 32.44 18.80 -7.35
C GLU A 379 31.50 19.05 -8.52
N ALA A 380 31.28 18.00 -9.31
CA ALA A 380 30.36 17.95 -10.43
C ALA A 380 29.35 16.80 -10.23
N ALA A 381 28.18 16.98 -10.83
CA ALA A 381 27.23 15.89 -11.03
C ALA A 381 27.21 15.57 -12.52
N LEU A 382 27.69 14.37 -12.88
CA LEU A 382 27.90 13.96 -14.27
C LEU A 382 26.84 12.93 -14.68
N GLY A 383 26.07 13.23 -15.73
CA GLY A 383 25.04 12.34 -16.23
C GLY A 383 24.42 12.85 -17.53
N ARG A 384 23.14 12.54 -17.73
CA ARG A 384 22.41 12.86 -18.98
C ARG A 384 22.22 14.35 -19.25
N SER A 385 22.46 15.21 -18.26
CA SER A 385 22.47 16.67 -18.41
C SER A 385 23.55 17.17 -19.38
N ILE A 386 24.61 16.39 -19.60
CA ILE A 386 25.67 16.66 -20.57
C ILE A 386 25.53 15.69 -21.75
N ALA A 387 25.09 16.22 -22.89
CA ALA A 387 24.54 15.46 -24.02
C ALA A 387 25.38 14.25 -24.46
N PHE A 388 26.71 14.39 -24.55
CA PHE A 388 27.57 13.32 -25.04
C PHE A 388 27.87 12.24 -23.99
N LEU A 389 27.75 12.49 -22.69
CA LEU A 389 28.33 11.61 -21.67
C LEU A 389 27.76 10.18 -21.70
N THR A 390 26.49 9.99 -22.05
CA THR A 390 25.89 8.65 -22.12
C THR A 390 26.05 7.95 -23.48
N GLU A 391 26.76 8.57 -24.42
CA GLU A 391 26.96 8.09 -25.79
C GLU A 391 28.28 7.34 -26.01
N HIS A 392 29.21 7.46 -25.06
CA HIS A 392 30.42 6.64 -25.04
C HIS A 392 30.15 5.31 -24.34
N ARG A 393 29.85 4.25 -25.10
CA ARG A 393 29.46 2.94 -24.54
C ARG A 393 30.54 1.87 -24.70
N VAL A 394 30.78 1.14 -23.61
CA VAL A 394 31.67 -0.02 -23.56
C VAL A 394 30.90 -1.18 -22.94
N VAL A 395 30.69 -2.26 -23.70
CA VAL A 395 29.87 -3.43 -23.33
C VAL A 395 28.51 -2.97 -22.78
N ASP A 396 27.82 -2.11 -23.55
CA ASP A 396 26.53 -1.48 -23.25
C ASP A 396 26.44 -0.55 -22.02
N LEU A 397 27.53 -0.37 -21.27
CA LEU A 397 27.60 0.58 -20.17
C LEU A 397 28.04 1.96 -20.68
N ALA A 398 27.38 3.02 -20.22
CA ALA A 398 27.85 4.39 -20.42
C ALA A 398 29.10 4.61 -19.55
N VAL A 399 30.26 4.78 -20.18
CA VAL A 399 31.55 4.92 -19.49
C VAL A 399 32.15 6.27 -19.85
N MET A 400 32.62 7.01 -18.84
CA MET A 400 33.34 8.26 -19.04
C MET A 400 34.58 8.02 -19.94
N PRO A 401 34.72 8.72 -21.09
CA PRO A 401 35.89 8.57 -21.94
C PRO A 401 37.15 9.08 -21.24
N ALA A 402 38.30 8.50 -21.59
CA ALA A 402 39.62 8.99 -21.15
C ALA A 402 39.81 10.49 -21.43
N ALA A 403 39.34 10.94 -22.60
CA ALA A 403 39.34 12.34 -23.01
C ALA A 403 38.59 13.27 -22.04
N GLY A 404 37.55 12.76 -21.37
CA GLY A 404 36.80 13.52 -20.38
C GLY A 404 37.60 13.77 -19.10
N PHE A 405 38.37 12.78 -18.63
CA PHE A 405 39.27 12.97 -17.48
C PHE A 405 40.40 13.94 -17.78
N ILE A 406 40.95 13.88 -19.00
CA ILE A 406 41.98 14.82 -19.46
C ILE A 406 41.43 16.26 -19.44
N GLU A 407 40.22 16.46 -19.96
CA GLU A 407 39.56 17.77 -19.95
C GLU A 407 39.28 18.27 -18.52
N ILE A 408 38.81 17.41 -17.62
CA ILE A 408 38.63 17.75 -16.19
C ILE A 408 39.95 18.22 -15.58
N ALA A 409 41.06 17.50 -15.84
CA ALA A 409 42.36 17.86 -15.31
C ALA A 409 42.86 19.20 -15.85
N ILE A 410 42.69 19.47 -17.15
CA ILE A 410 43.07 20.76 -17.77
C ILE A 410 42.22 21.90 -17.21
N ALA A 411 40.91 21.71 -17.11
CA ALA A 411 40.00 22.69 -16.53
C ALA A 411 40.35 23.01 -15.07
N ALA A 412 40.66 21.98 -14.27
CA ALA A 412 41.12 22.15 -12.89
C ALA A 412 42.45 22.93 -12.82
N GLY A 413 43.36 22.66 -13.76
CA GLY A 413 44.61 23.40 -13.90
C GLY A 413 44.42 24.88 -14.23
N GLN A 414 43.45 25.21 -15.07
CA GLN A 414 43.14 26.61 -15.38
C GLN A 414 42.52 27.34 -14.18
N VAL A 415 41.75 26.64 -13.35
CA VAL A 415 41.26 27.21 -12.09
C VAL A 415 42.41 27.43 -11.11
N ALA A 416 43.37 26.50 -11.03
CA ALA A 416 44.56 26.61 -10.18
C ALA A 416 45.55 27.69 -10.66
N LEU A 417 45.67 27.85 -11.99
CA LEU A 417 46.66 28.69 -12.66
C LEU A 417 45.99 29.49 -13.80
N PRO A 418 45.20 30.53 -13.50
CA PRO A 418 44.34 31.23 -14.47
C PRO A 418 45.08 31.89 -15.65
N ASP A 419 46.36 32.22 -15.47
CA ASP A 419 47.19 32.91 -16.45
C ASP A 419 48.27 32.02 -17.09
N ALA A 420 48.19 30.70 -16.92
CA ALA A 420 49.13 29.75 -17.51
C ALA A 420 48.51 28.94 -18.64
N GLU A 421 49.32 28.66 -19.67
CA GLU A 421 49.07 27.49 -20.51
C GLU A 421 49.36 26.24 -19.69
N ILE A 422 48.40 25.33 -19.64
CA ILE A 422 48.47 24.12 -18.80
C ILE A 422 48.97 22.96 -19.66
N ALA A 423 49.99 22.27 -19.16
CA ALA A 423 50.43 20.99 -19.69
C ALA A 423 50.10 19.90 -18.68
N SER A 424 49.34 18.90 -19.13
CA SER A 424 49.05 17.69 -18.36
C SER A 424 50.07 16.60 -18.72
N HIS A 425 50.65 15.97 -17.70
CA HIS A 425 51.62 14.89 -17.82
C HIS A 425 51.22 13.73 -16.90
N HIS A 426 51.71 12.53 -17.22
CA HIS A 426 51.49 11.32 -16.40
C HIS A 426 50.00 11.07 -16.07
N VAL A 427 49.12 11.24 -17.07
CA VAL A 427 47.72 10.88 -16.94
C VAL A 427 47.63 9.37 -16.76
N ALA A 428 47.15 8.94 -15.59
CA ALA A 428 46.85 7.55 -15.28
C ALA A 428 45.34 7.39 -15.16
N LEU A 429 44.82 6.29 -15.70
CA LEU A 429 43.42 5.88 -15.56
C LEU A 429 43.42 4.61 -14.70
N GLN A 430 42.86 4.69 -13.50
CA GLN A 430 42.89 3.62 -12.50
C GLN A 430 41.62 2.76 -12.54
N ALA A 431 40.46 3.38 -12.75
CA ALA A 431 39.17 2.68 -12.76
C ALA A 431 38.17 3.38 -13.69
N PRO A 432 37.31 2.62 -14.42
CA PRO A 432 36.27 3.21 -15.25
C PRO A 432 35.23 3.93 -14.37
N LEU A 433 34.78 5.11 -14.82
CA LEU A 433 33.60 5.76 -14.26
C LEU A 433 32.38 5.37 -15.10
N VAL A 434 31.57 4.46 -14.56
CA VAL A 434 30.28 4.08 -15.16
C VAL A 434 29.24 5.11 -14.74
N LEU A 435 28.58 5.72 -15.73
CA LEU A 435 27.55 6.72 -15.48
C LEU A 435 26.19 6.04 -15.27
N PRO A 436 25.41 6.45 -14.26
CA PRO A 436 24.14 5.81 -13.96
C PRO A 436 23.11 6.05 -15.07
N GLU A 437 22.26 5.06 -15.35
CA GLU A 437 21.19 5.20 -16.35
C GLU A 437 20.13 6.25 -15.95
N ARG A 438 19.95 6.43 -14.64
CA ARG A 438 19.05 7.44 -14.04
C ARG A 438 19.82 8.22 -12.97
N GLY A 439 19.68 9.53 -12.98
CA GLY A 439 20.39 10.44 -12.08
C GLY A 439 21.77 10.85 -12.60
N GLU A 440 22.65 11.23 -11.68
CA GLU A 440 24.00 11.76 -11.98
C GLU A 440 25.03 11.13 -11.04
N ALA A 441 26.23 10.87 -11.55
CA ALA A 441 27.38 10.46 -10.75
C ALA A 441 27.98 11.69 -10.05
N ARG A 442 28.14 11.64 -8.73
CA ARG A 442 28.83 12.67 -7.96
C ARG A 442 30.33 12.48 -8.12
N VAL A 443 31.00 13.46 -8.73
CA VAL A 443 32.44 13.42 -9.04
C VAL A 443 33.15 14.54 -8.32
N GLN A 444 34.25 14.23 -7.64
CA GLN A 444 35.11 15.21 -7.01
C GLN A 444 36.48 15.24 -7.66
N THR A 445 36.95 16.44 -7.97
CA THR A 445 38.31 16.68 -8.46
C THR A 445 39.10 17.39 -7.37
N VAL A 446 40.21 16.78 -6.96
CA VAL A 446 41.12 17.32 -5.95
C VAL A 446 42.41 17.72 -6.64
N VAL A 447 42.83 18.97 -6.46
CA VAL A 447 44.14 19.45 -6.87
C VAL A 447 44.95 19.77 -5.62
N ALA A 448 46.04 19.04 -5.43
CA ALA A 448 46.97 19.31 -4.34
C ALA A 448 47.70 20.63 -4.56
N ALA A 449 48.22 21.20 -3.47
CA ALA A 449 49.18 22.29 -3.55
C ALA A 449 50.39 21.89 -4.43
N ALA A 450 51.02 22.86 -5.08
CA ALA A 450 52.15 22.60 -5.96
C ALA A 450 53.33 22.01 -5.18
N ASP A 451 53.98 21.01 -5.76
CA ASP A 451 55.31 20.53 -5.38
C ASP A 451 56.34 20.88 -6.48
N ASP A 452 57.58 20.38 -6.37
CA ASP A 452 58.67 20.60 -7.34
C ASP A 452 58.35 20.10 -8.76
N HIS A 453 57.27 19.34 -8.94
CA HIS A 453 56.81 18.74 -10.19
C HIS A 453 55.42 19.26 -10.60
N GLY A 454 54.99 20.39 -10.04
CA GLY A 454 53.70 21.03 -10.32
C GLY A 454 52.56 20.55 -9.41
N HIS A 455 51.32 20.61 -9.88
CA HIS A 455 50.15 20.19 -9.11
C HIS A 455 49.77 18.73 -9.42
N ARG A 456 49.44 17.96 -8.39
CA ARG A 456 48.79 16.65 -8.55
C ARG A 456 47.28 16.82 -8.61
N VAL A 457 46.64 16.20 -9.59
CA VAL A 457 45.18 16.16 -9.74
C VAL A 457 44.70 14.73 -9.60
N GLU A 458 43.63 14.54 -8.85
CA GLU A 458 42.95 13.27 -8.67
C GLU A 458 41.45 13.44 -8.83
N ILE A 459 40.82 12.52 -9.56
CA ILE A 459 39.40 12.56 -9.92
C ILE A 459 38.72 11.33 -9.35
N TYR A 460 37.77 11.55 -8.45
CA TYR A 460 37.05 10.55 -7.70
C TYR A 460 35.56 10.56 -8.03
N SER A 461 34.87 9.44 -7.88
CA SER A 461 33.40 9.42 -7.78
C SER A 461 32.93 8.76 -6.50
N TRP A 462 31.75 9.17 -6.04
CA TRP A 462 31.08 8.58 -4.89
C TRP A 462 30.31 7.34 -5.30
N GLN A 463 30.60 6.20 -4.66
CA GLN A 463 29.80 4.99 -4.77
C GLN A 463 28.91 4.84 -3.52
N PRO A 464 27.58 4.94 -3.66
CA PRO A 464 26.68 4.76 -2.54
C PRO A 464 26.64 3.29 -2.10
N ALA A 465 26.63 3.05 -0.78
CA ALA A 465 26.37 1.77 -0.15
C ALA A 465 25.03 1.83 0.63
N ALA A 466 24.55 0.71 1.17
CA ALA A 466 23.40 0.73 2.07
C ALA A 466 23.78 1.47 3.37
N GLY A 467 23.14 2.60 3.67
CA GLY A 467 23.50 3.49 4.78
C GLY A 467 24.48 4.60 4.38
N ASP A 468 25.21 5.16 5.34
CA ASP A 468 26.20 6.24 5.12
C ASP A 468 27.61 5.72 4.76
N ASP A 469 27.78 4.40 4.59
CA ASP A 469 29.07 3.72 4.38
C ASP A 469 29.55 3.74 2.90
N GLY A 470 29.19 4.75 2.13
CA GLY A 470 29.68 4.87 0.75
C GLY A 470 31.19 5.15 0.69
N CYS A 471 31.80 4.93 -0.47
CA CYS A 471 33.24 5.13 -0.64
C CYS A 471 33.58 5.97 -1.89
N TRP A 472 34.75 6.61 -1.85
CA TRP A 472 35.30 7.31 -3.00
C TRP A 472 36.18 6.37 -3.82
N VAL A 473 35.93 6.31 -5.13
CA VAL A 473 36.74 5.54 -6.08
C VAL A 473 37.59 6.48 -6.91
N LEU A 474 38.91 6.29 -6.89
CA LEU A 474 39.86 7.02 -7.74
C LEU A 474 39.77 6.51 -9.18
N HIS A 475 39.42 7.39 -10.12
CA HIS A 475 39.29 7.04 -11.53
C HIS A 475 40.49 7.45 -12.36
N ALA A 476 41.01 8.65 -12.12
CA ALA A 476 42.11 9.21 -12.89
C ALA A 476 42.99 10.10 -12.00
N SER A 477 44.28 10.12 -12.31
CA SER A 477 45.22 11.08 -11.74
C SER A 477 46.13 11.66 -12.80
N ALA A 478 46.55 12.91 -12.63
CA ALA A 478 47.47 13.58 -13.54
C ALA A 478 48.40 14.55 -12.80
N ARG A 479 49.47 14.98 -13.46
CA ARG A 479 50.32 16.08 -13.02
C ARG A 479 50.16 17.29 -13.94
N LEU A 480 49.90 18.45 -13.36
CA LEU A 480 49.76 19.71 -14.08
C LEU A 480 50.98 20.58 -13.85
N ALA A 481 51.54 21.10 -14.92
CA ALA A 481 52.60 22.10 -14.88
C ALA A 481 52.28 23.24 -15.85
N ARG A 482 52.93 24.39 -15.64
CA ARG A 482 52.96 25.44 -16.65
C ARG A 482 53.67 24.90 -17.89
N ALA A 483 53.06 25.08 -19.06
CA ALA A 483 53.67 24.72 -20.31
C ALA A 483 54.94 25.55 -20.54
N VAL A 484 56.07 24.89 -20.80
CA VAL A 484 57.30 25.55 -21.26
C VAL A 484 57.26 25.57 -22.79
N ALA A 485 57.37 26.76 -23.36
CA ALA A 485 57.16 26.98 -24.79
C ALA A 485 58.22 26.27 -25.66
N ALA A 486 57.85 25.11 -26.19
CA ALA A 486 58.36 24.62 -27.46
C ALA A 486 57.15 24.06 -28.24
N ALA A 487 56.66 24.83 -29.21
CA ALA A 487 55.66 24.30 -30.13
C ALA A 487 56.32 23.16 -30.92
N PRO A 488 55.73 21.95 -30.97
CA PRO A 488 56.23 20.94 -31.87
C PRO A 488 56.15 21.47 -33.31
N ALA A 489 57.21 21.28 -34.10
CA ALA A 489 57.15 21.57 -35.53
C ALA A 489 56.10 20.63 -36.15
N PHE A 490 55.05 21.21 -36.75
CA PHE A 490 54.01 20.46 -37.45
C PHE A 490 54.46 20.22 -38.89
N GLU A 491 54.33 18.98 -39.36
CA GLU A 491 54.49 18.66 -40.78
C GLU A 491 53.36 19.30 -41.61
N PRO A 492 53.63 19.86 -42.80
CA PRO A 492 52.58 20.37 -43.67
C PRO A 492 51.53 19.29 -44.00
N LEU A 493 50.24 19.65 -43.92
CA LEU A 493 49.14 18.73 -44.22
C LEU A 493 49.24 18.13 -45.63
N SER A 494 49.78 18.88 -46.60
CA SER A 494 50.04 18.42 -47.97
C SER A 494 50.94 17.19 -48.01
N ASP A 495 51.96 17.16 -47.16
CA ASP A 495 52.99 16.12 -47.16
C ASP A 495 52.43 14.85 -46.52
N LEU A 496 51.63 15.00 -45.45
CA LEU A 496 50.87 13.93 -44.83
C LEU A 496 49.83 13.32 -45.79
N GLN A 497 49.11 14.15 -46.54
CA GLN A 497 48.11 13.70 -47.52
C GLN A 497 48.75 12.96 -48.71
N ALA A 498 49.93 13.39 -49.15
CA ALA A 498 50.69 12.68 -50.18
C ALA A 498 51.23 11.32 -49.69
N ARG A 499 51.58 11.23 -48.41
CA ARG A 499 52.23 10.07 -47.79
C ARG A 499 51.26 9.00 -47.28
N ILE A 500 50.08 9.41 -46.80
CA ILE A 500 49.06 8.57 -46.17
C ILE A 500 47.83 8.56 -47.09
N ALA A 501 47.94 7.87 -48.24
CA ALA A 501 46.96 7.98 -49.33
C ALA A 501 45.78 6.97 -49.24
N ARG A 502 45.90 5.89 -48.47
CA ARG A 502 44.87 4.83 -48.42
C ARG A 502 43.75 5.23 -47.47
N GLU A 503 42.58 5.56 -48.02
CA GLU A 503 41.36 5.83 -47.26
C GLU A 503 40.73 4.52 -46.75
N ILE A 504 40.17 4.55 -45.54
CA ILE A 504 39.45 3.42 -44.91
C ILE A 504 37.97 3.78 -44.79
N GLY A 505 37.11 2.79 -45.05
CA GLY A 505 35.67 2.90 -44.81
C GLY A 505 35.35 3.10 -43.33
N ILE A 506 34.68 4.20 -43.00
CA ILE A 506 34.43 4.62 -41.61
C ILE A 506 33.40 3.72 -40.92
N GLU A 507 32.40 3.25 -41.66
CA GLU A 507 31.40 2.32 -41.14
C GLU A 507 32.05 1.01 -40.71
N ASP A 508 32.93 0.44 -41.54
CA ASP A 508 33.70 -0.76 -41.21
C ASP A 508 34.64 -0.49 -40.02
N TYR A 509 35.24 0.70 -39.96
CA TYR A 509 36.13 1.10 -38.88
C TYR A 509 35.42 1.15 -37.52
N TYR A 510 34.28 1.84 -37.41
CA TYR A 510 33.46 1.82 -36.19
C TYR A 510 32.83 0.45 -35.94
N GLY A 511 32.53 -0.32 -36.98
CA GLY A 511 32.10 -1.72 -36.86
C GLY A 511 33.13 -2.56 -36.11
N SER A 512 34.41 -2.41 -36.44
CA SER A 512 35.50 -3.14 -35.78
C SER A 512 35.63 -2.83 -34.27
N PHE A 513 35.29 -1.61 -33.84
CA PHE A 513 35.21 -1.25 -32.42
C PHE A 513 34.03 -1.93 -31.72
N ARG A 514 32.88 -1.99 -32.39
CA ARG A 514 31.68 -2.64 -31.86
C ARG A 514 31.92 -4.13 -31.63
N ASP A 515 32.64 -4.79 -32.53
CA ASP A 515 32.99 -6.21 -32.41
C ASP A 515 33.84 -6.53 -31.17
N VAL A 516 34.62 -5.55 -30.69
CA VAL A 516 35.42 -5.67 -29.46
C VAL A 516 34.77 -4.97 -28.25
N GLY A 517 33.50 -4.57 -28.37
CA GLY A 517 32.68 -4.07 -27.27
C GLY A 517 32.61 -2.55 -27.11
N PHE A 518 33.23 -1.75 -27.99
CA PHE A 518 33.11 -0.30 -28.01
C PHE A 518 32.00 0.14 -28.97
N ASP A 519 30.85 0.53 -28.42
CA ASP A 519 29.70 1.01 -29.21
C ASP A 519 29.61 2.53 -29.15
N TYR A 520 30.42 3.20 -29.96
CA TYR A 520 30.36 4.66 -30.10
C TYR A 520 29.03 5.09 -30.73
N ARG A 521 28.18 5.76 -29.93
CA ARG A 521 26.90 6.34 -30.38
C ARG A 521 27.14 7.63 -31.17
N PRO A 522 26.12 8.21 -31.82
CA PRO A 522 26.28 9.33 -32.76
C PRO A 522 27.16 10.50 -32.29
N ALA A 523 27.16 10.83 -31.00
CA ALA A 523 27.98 11.90 -30.44
C ALA A 523 29.48 11.59 -30.46
N PHE A 524 29.91 10.33 -30.38
CA PHE A 524 31.33 9.93 -30.39
C PHE A 524 31.85 9.45 -31.75
N ARG A 525 30.99 9.41 -32.77
CA ARG A 525 31.39 9.10 -34.15
C ARG A 525 31.93 10.35 -34.87
N THR A 526 33.12 10.78 -34.48
CA THR A 526 33.71 12.07 -34.89
C THR A 526 34.49 12.06 -36.20
N ILE A 527 35.04 10.89 -36.56
CA ILE A 527 35.84 10.71 -37.78
C ILE A 527 34.92 10.82 -39.01
N GLU A 528 35.14 11.87 -39.82
CA GLU A 528 34.45 12.12 -41.09
C GLU A 528 35.17 11.47 -42.28
N ARG A 529 36.50 11.38 -42.23
CA ARG A 529 37.36 10.68 -43.20
C ARG A 529 38.61 10.17 -42.49
N LEU A 530 39.10 9.00 -42.89
CA LEU A 530 40.24 8.33 -42.27
C LEU A 530 41.16 7.75 -43.34
N TRP A 531 42.43 8.11 -43.28
CA TRP A 531 43.49 7.52 -44.11
C TRP A 531 44.53 6.85 -43.24
N ARG A 532 45.14 5.78 -43.75
CA ARG A 532 46.08 4.94 -43.01
C ARG A 532 47.29 4.57 -43.85
N ARG A 533 48.42 4.45 -43.16
CA ARG A 533 49.64 3.75 -43.58
C ARG A 533 50.22 2.99 -42.37
N ASP A 534 51.12 2.05 -42.57
CA ASP A 534 51.74 1.31 -41.45
C ASP A 534 52.35 2.24 -40.40
N GLY A 535 51.78 2.21 -39.19
CA GLY A 535 52.22 3.05 -38.07
C GLY A 535 51.77 4.51 -38.11
N GLU A 536 50.97 4.92 -39.12
CA GLU A 536 50.50 6.30 -39.32
C GLU A 536 49.02 6.38 -39.69
N ALA A 537 48.33 7.38 -39.15
CA ALA A 537 46.95 7.67 -39.53
C ALA A 537 46.71 9.18 -39.64
N LEU A 538 45.90 9.54 -40.64
CA LEU A 538 45.39 10.88 -40.87
C LEU A 538 43.87 10.85 -40.77
N ALA A 539 43.28 11.72 -39.96
CA ALA A 539 41.83 11.79 -39.78
C ALA A 539 41.31 13.21 -39.93
N LEU A 540 40.18 13.34 -40.62
CA LEU A 540 39.33 14.52 -40.61
C LEU A 540 38.27 14.34 -39.52
N LEU A 541 38.30 15.19 -38.50
CA LEU A 541 37.42 15.09 -37.34
C LEU A 541 36.39 16.22 -37.34
N ARG A 542 35.16 15.89 -36.98
CA ARG A 542 34.06 16.82 -36.79
C ARG A 542 33.32 16.48 -35.51
N VAL A 543 33.00 17.49 -34.70
CA VAL A 543 32.13 17.32 -33.52
C VAL A 543 30.68 17.14 -34.01
N PRO A 544 30.04 15.98 -33.78
CA PRO A 544 28.67 15.73 -34.19
C PRO A 544 27.69 16.65 -33.46
N GLU A 545 26.54 16.95 -34.06
CA GLU A 545 25.52 17.80 -33.42
C GLU A 545 24.98 17.18 -32.12
N ALA A 546 24.90 15.84 -32.08
CA ALA A 546 24.50 15.07 -30.90
C ALA A 546 25.43 15.30 -29.69
N ALA A 547 26.67 15.77 -29.90
CA ALA A 547 27.58 16.10 -28.79
C ALA A 547 27.21 17.40 -28.05
N GLY A 548 26.26 18.17 -28.56
CA GLY A 548 25.79 19.41 -27.95
C GLY A 548 26.75 20.59 -28.14
N SER A 549 26.79 21.50 -27.16
CA SER A 549 27.58 22.73 -27.24
C SER A 549 29.05 22.47 -26.96
N ALA A 550 29.93 23.06 -27.78
CA ALA A 550 31.36 23.12 -27.51
C ALA A 550 31.77 24.26 -26.56
N ALA A 551 30.81 25.08 -26.10
CA ALA A 551 31.09 26.19 -25.22
C ALA A 551 31.49 25.69 -23.81
N GLY A 552 32.52 26.30 -23.23
CA GLY A 552 32.98 26.00 -21.87
C GLY A 552 34.14 25.00 -21.82
N PHE A 553 34.36 24.19 -22.85
CA PHE A 553 35.46 23.23 -22.92
C PHE A 553 36.75 23.85 -23.47
N GLN A 554 37.89 23.41 -22.95
CA GLN A 554 39.23 23.74 -23.44
C GLN A 554 39.61 22.83 -24.59
N LEU A 555 39.43 21.52 -24.40
CA LEU A 555 39.46 20.48 -25.42
C LEU A 555 38.13 19.73 -25.33
N HIS A 556 37.30 19.84 -26.38
CA HIS A 556 36.04 19.11 -26.37
C HIS A 556 36.30 17.60 -26.24
N PRO A 557 35.78 16.90 -25.21
CA PRO A 557 36.13 15.50 -24.95
C PRO A 557 35.86 14.58 -26.13
N VAL A 558 34.72 14.74 -26.80
CA VAL A 558 34.37 14.06 -28.05
C VAL A 558 35.44 14.22 -29.14
N LEU A 559 35.93 15.45 -29.37
CA LEU A 559 36.95 15.70 -30.39
C LEU A 559 38.29 15.04 -30.03
N LEU A 560 38.71 15.18 -28.78
CA LEU A 560 39.93 14.58 -28.27
C LEU A 560 39.86 13.04 -28.34
N ASP A 561 38.71 12.46 -27.98
CA ASP A 561 38.44 11.03 -28.14
C ASP A 561 38.51 10.61 -29.61
N GLY A 562 37.99 11.43 -30.53
CA GLY A 562 38.17 11.23 -31.97
C GLY A 562 39.63 11.14 -32.43
N GLY A 563 40.52 11.91 -31.81
CA GLY A 563 41.96 11.79 -32.05
C GLY A 563 42.55 10.48 -31.51
N LEU A 564 42.09 10.04 -30.33
CA LEU A 564 42.45 8.73 -29.76
C LEU A 564 41.95 7.59 -30.67
N GLN A 565 40.69 7.66 -31.09
CA GLN A 565 40.09 6.76 -32.08
C GLN A 565 40.94 6.71 -33.35
N ALA A 566 41.39 7.85 -33.90
CA ALA A 566 42.25 7.86 -35.09
C ALA A 566 43.63 7.19 -34.86
N THR A 567 44.16 7.24 -33.63
CA THR A 567 45.44 6.59 -33.30
C THR A 567 45.35 5.07 -33.40
N PHE A 568 44.22 4.47 -33.04
CA PHE A 568 44.00 3.04 -33.20
C PHE A 568 44.09 2.59 -34.67
N ALA A 569 43.73 3.46 -35.62
CA ALA A 569 43.84 3.16 -37.04
C ALA A 569 45.30 2.94 -37.47
N ALA A 570 46.24 3.67 -36.88
CA ALA A 570 47.67 3.49 -37.13
C ALA A 570 48.20 2.14 -36.59
N LEU A 571 47.46 1.48 -35.70
CA LEU A 571 47.91 0.34 -34.90
C LEU A 571 47.14 -0.97 -35.20
N LEU A 572 46.09 -0.94 -36.03
CA LEU A 572 45.22 -2.05 -36.49
C LEU A 572 45.91 -3.40 -36.76
N ASP A 573 47.14 -3.39 -37.30
CA ASP A 573 47.82 -4.62 -37.71
C ASP A 573 48.87 -5.12 -36.69
N ARG A 574 48.97 -4.49 -35.50
CA ARG A 574 49.92 -4.86 -34.44
C ARG A 574 49.22 -5.56 -33.28
N GLN A 575 49.09 -6.88 -33.39
CA GLN A 575 48.62 -7.77 -32.32
C GLN A 575 49.81 -8.31 -31.50
N PRO A 576 49.67 -8.57 -30.19
CA PRO A 576 48.51 -8.30 -29.34
C PRO A 576 48.43 -6.84 -28.88
N TRP A 577 47.19 -6.35 -28.74
CA TRP A 577 46.88 -5.01 -28.25
C TRP A 577 47.24 -4.84 -26.77
N THR A 578 48.32 -4.12 -26.48
CA THR A 578 48.62 -3.62 -25.13
C THR A 578 48.90 -2.13 -25.26
N PHE A 579 48.14 -1.27 -24.59
CA PHE A 579 48.29 0.18 -24.71
C PHE A 579 48.53 0.79 -23.35
N GLN A 580 49.63 1.51 -23.15
CA GLN A 580 49.76 2.51 -22.10
C GLN A 580 49.66 3.89 -22.74
N LEU A 581 48.68 4.70 -22.33
CA LEU A 581 48.56 6.07 -22.80
C LEU A 581 49.48 6.98 -21.97
N HIS A 582 50.74 7.10 -22.37
CA HIS A 582 51.61 8.18 -21.88
C HIS A 582 51.33 9.45 -22.70
N ALA A 583 50.32 10.24 -22.27
CA ALA A 583 50.15 11.59 -22.77
C ALA A 583 51.26 12.49 -22.19
N CYS A 584 52.42 12.55 -22.85
CA CYS A 584 53.44 13.54 -22.57
C CYS A 584 53.12 14.81 -23.37
N GLY A 585 52.61 15.83 -22.68
CA GLY A 585 52.48 17.18 -23.20
C GLY A 585 51.30 17.37 -24.15
N ALA A 586 50.09 17.44 -23.60
CA ALA A 586 49.02 18.17 -24.26
C ALA A 586 49.15 19.65 -23.89
N THR A 587 49.78 20.45 -24.76
CA THR A 587 49.80 21.91 -24.65
C THR A 587 48.57 22.47 -25.36
N CYS A 588 47.59 22.95 -24.59
CA CYS A 588 46.43 23.63 -25.16
C CYS A 588 46.66 25.14 -25.14
N ARG A 589 46.90 25.74 -26.33
CA ARG A 589 46.81 27.19 -26.50
C ARG A 589 45.34 27.60 -26.49
N ARG A 590 45.02 28.68 -25.77
CA ARG A 590 43.67 29.25 -25.68
C ARG A 590 43.00 29.27 -27.06
N SER A 591 41.89 28.52 -27.19
CA SER A 591 40.90 28.52 -28.28
C SER A 591 41.06 27.51 -29.44
N LEU A 592 40.83 26.23 -29.17
CA LEU A 592 40.21 25.33 -30.16
C LEU A 592 38.68 25.49 -30.12
N ARG A 593 38.17 26.64 -30.60
CA ARG A 593 36.71 26.91 -30.73
C ARG A 593 36.12 26.40 -32.06
N SER A 594 36.82 25.51 -32.78
CA SER A 594 36.37 25.01 -34.09
C SER A 594 35.63 23.67 -33.98
N ARG A 595 34.55 23.51 -34.76
CA ARG A 595 33.82 22.22 -34.89
C ARG A 595 34.53 21.20 -35.80
N ARG A 596 35.69 21.54 -36.36
CA ARG A 596 36.49 20.71 -37.27
C ARG A 596 37.96 20.77 -36.89
N ALA A 597 38.67 19.66 -37.02
CA ALA A 597 40.11 19.55 -36.86
C ALA A 597 40.71 18.47 -37.77
N ALA A 598 41.99 18.61 -38.13
CA ALA A 598 42.77 17.52 -38.72
C ALA A 598 43.74 16.98 -37.67
N ALA A 599 43.77 15.65 -37.51
CA ALA A 599 44.67 14.96 -36.60
C ALA A 599 45.59 14.03 -37.38
N ALA A 600 46.89 14.07 -37.06
CA ALA A 600 47.90 13.15 -37.60
C ALA A 600 48.63 12.47 -36.43
N THR A 601 48.83 11.16 -36.55
CA THR A 601 49.48 10.34 -35.52
C THR A 601 50.57 9.47 -36.14
N ALA A 602 51.71 9.37 -35.47
CA ALA A 602 52.83 8.52 -35.87
C ALA A 602 53.41 7.81 -34.64
N SER A 603 53.74 6.53 -34.77
CA SER A 603 54.40 5.72 -33.73
C SER A 603 55.86 5.43 -34.11
N THR A 604 56.79 5.51 -33.16
CA THR A 604 58.23 5.15 -33.35
C THR A 604 58.60 3.89 -32.54
N PRO A 605 59.48 2.99 -33.02
CA PRO A 605 59.84 1.77 -32.29
C PRO A 605 61.08 1.93 -31.36
N GLY A 606 61.04 1.37 -30.14
CA GLY A 606 62.20 1.07 -29.26
C GLY A 606 61.80 0.96 -27.77
N SER A 607 62.46 0.24 -26.84
CA SER A 607 63.51 -0.81 -26.77
C SER A 607 63.29 -1.60 -25.45
N THR A 608 64.00 -2.73 -25.26
CA THR A 608 63.79 -3.83 -24.25
C THR A 608 63.65 -3.45 -22.76
N PRO A 609 62.88 -4.21 -21.94
CA PRO A 609 62.62 -3.89 -20.52
C PRO A 609 63.70 -4.42 -19.55
N SER A 610 63.98 -3.64 -18.50
CA SER A 610 64.70 -4.08 -17.28
C SER A 610 63.74 -4.35 -16.12
N THR A 611 64.12 -5.32 -15.30
CA THR A 611 63.32 -6.04 -14.28
C THR A 611 63.27 -5.40 -12.88
N GLY A 612 62.18 -5.68 -12.14
CA GLY A 612 62.08 -5.62 -10.65
C GLY A 612 60.94 -4.71 -10.16
N ALA A 613 60.11 -4.99 -9.15
CA ALA A 613 59.94 -6.05 -8.15
C ALA A 613 58.51 -5.89 -7.53
N PRO A 614 58.01 -6.78 -6.62
CA PRO A 614 56.57 -7.11 -6.44
C PRO A 614 55.89 -6.44 -5.23
N TRP A 615 54.56 -6.23 -5.28
CA TRP A 615 53.71 -5.77 -4.14
C TRP A 615 52.21 -6.21 -4.32
N PRO A 616 51.38 -6.25 -3.26
CA PRO A 616 50.82 -7.48 -2.68
C PRO A 616 49.30 -7.68 -2.93
N THR A 617 48.84 -8.89 -2.63
CA THR A 617 47.46 -9.37 -2.73
C THR A 617 46.62 -9.12 -1.47
N SER A 618 45.48 -8.42 -1.61
CA SER A 618 44.18 -8.59 -0.91
C SER A 618 43.31 -7.38 -1.30
N ALA A 619 42.03 -7.44 -1.67
CA ALA A 619 40.96 -8.33 -1.27
C ALA A 619 39.94 -8.54 -2.42
N THR A 620 39.22 -9.66 -2.30
CA THR A 620 38.22 -10.21 -3.20
C THR A 620 36.86 -9.50 -3.14
N SER A 621 36.33 -9.09 -4.29
CA SER A 621 34.91 -9.17 -4.62
C SER A 621 34.75 -9.64 -6.08
N ALA A 622 33.80 -10.54 -6.28
CA ALA A 622 33.82 -11.51 -7.37
C ALA A 622 33.32 -10.96 -8.72
N TRP A 623 34.15 -11.09 -9.75
CA TRP A 623 33.74 -11.42 -11.12
C TRP A 623 34.75 -12.43 -11.68
N SER A 624 34.37 -13.70 -11.75
CA SER A 624 35.21 -14.78 -12.28
C SER A 624 34.93 -15.07 -13.75
N ARG A 625 36.02 -15.30 -14.49
CA ARG A 625 36.17 -15.87 -15.85
C ARG A 625 36.08 -14.90 -17.04
N ARG A 626 37.12 -14.09 -17.21
CA ARG A 626 38.01 -14.00 -18.40
C ARG A 626 39.28 -13.23 -17.97
N ALA A 627 40.44 -13.60 -18.53
CA ALA A 627 41.78 -13.40 -17.97
C ALA A 627 42.14 -11.99 -17.46
N PRO A 628 43.00 -11.84 -16.41
CA PRO A 628 43.48 -10.56 -15.94
C PRO A 628 44.44 -9.93 -16.97
N LEU A 629 44.04 -8.81 -17.57
CA LEU A 629 44.94 -7.96 -18.36
C LEU A 629 46.00 -7.37 -17.43
N ARG A 630 47.23 -7.90 -17.47
CA ARG A 630 48.41 -7.37 -16.77
C ARG A 630 49.01 -6.22 -17.58
N TRP A 631 49.34 -5.11 -16.94
CA TRP A 631 49.95 -3.93 -17.56
C TRP A 631 51.43 -3.85 -17.16
N SER A 632 52.33 -3.79 -18.15
CA SER A 632 53.80 -3.69 -18.01
C SER A 632 54.31 -2.59 -18.96
N PRO A 633 55.42 -1.88 -18.66
CA PRO A 633 55.73 -0.62 -19.32
C PRO A 633 56.48 -0.78 -20.65
N ALA A 634 56.01 -0.09 -21.71
CA ALA A 634 56.83 0.57 -22.76
C ALA A 634 56.00 1.05 -23.97
N GLY A 635 56.19 2.32 -24.36
CA GLY A 635 55.80 2.89 -25.66
C GLY A 635 55.29 4.35 -25.57
N THR A 636 55.90 5.28 -26.31
CA THR A 636 55.45 6.68 -26.44
C THR A 636 54.78 6.91 -27.80
N SER A 637 53.59 7.52 -27.81
CA SER A 637 52.87 7.92 -29.03
C SER A 637 52.72 9.45 -29.07
N ARG A 638 52.90 10.07 -30.25
CA ARG A 638 52.80 11.52 -30.43
C ARG A 638 51.58 11.87 -31.28
N MET A 639 50.71 12.76 -30.77
CA MET A 639 49.49 13.21 -31.45
C MET A 639 49.62 14.70 -31.79
N ALA A 640 49.39 15.05 -33.06
CA ALA A 640 49.51 16.42 -33.56
C ALA A 640 48.16 16.92 -34.12
N TRP A 641 47.78 18.16 -33.76
CA TRP A 641 46.52 18.80 -34.16
C TRP A 641 46.78 20.06 -34.99
N SER A 642 46.07 20.25 -36.11
CA SER A 642 46.05 21.54 -36.81
C SER A 642 44.63 21.95 -37.24
N THR A 643 44.34 23.24 -37.18
CA THR A 643 43.10 23.85 -37.66
C THR A 643 43.40 24.79 -38.83
N ARG A 644 42.96 24.44 -40.05
CA ARG A 644 42.94 25.39 -41.18
C ARG A 644 41.50 25.72 -41.56
N PHE A 645 41.20 27.02 -41.62
CA PHE A 645 39.99 27.59 -42.18
C PHE A 645 40.12 27.66 -43.71
N THR A 646 39.16 27.08 -44.44
CA THR A 646 38.85 27.47 -45.83
C THR A 646 37.49 28.15 -45.82
N GLY A 647 37.47 29.46 -46.06
CA GLY A 647 36.26 30.28 -46.02
C GLY A 647 35.52 30.34 -47.37
N SER A 648 34.22 30.63 -47.27
CA SER A 648 33.54 31.51 -48.23
C SER A 648 32.47 32.30 -47.46
N HIS A 649 32.67 33.61 -47.36
CA HIS A 649 31.71 34.55 -46.79
C HIS A 649 30.49 34.71 -47.72
N ALA A 650 29.29 34.67 -47.15
CA ALA A 650 28.13 35.36 -47.72
C ALA A 650 27.41 36.11 -46.58
N SER A 651 27.47 37.44 -46.68
CA SER A 651 26.82 38.42 -45.82
C SER A 651 25.31 38.43 -46.02
N GLY A 652 24.53 38.45 -44.94
CA GLY A 652 23.09 38.69 -44.97
C GLY A 652 22.63 39.40 -43.70
N ALA A 653 22.37 40.70 -43.81
CA ALA A 653 21.99 41.58 -42.73
C ALA A 653 20.46 41.63 -42.51
N ARG A 654 20.07 42.00 -41.27
CA ARG A 654 18.78 42.61 -40.85
C ARG A 654 17.56 41.65 -40.87
N ARG A 655 16.57 41.74 -39.99
CA ARG A 655 16.02 42.86 -39.19
C ARG A 655 15.13 42.29 -38.07
N ARG A 656 15.14 42.95 -36.91
CA ARG A 656 14.16 42.80 -35.82
C ARG A 656 12.75 43.18 -36.30
N ARG A 657 11.71 42.47 -35.85
CA ARG A 657 10.34 42.98 -35.78
C ARG A 657 9.78 42.78 -34.37
N ARG A 658 9.24 43.88 -33.84
CA ARG A 658 8.45 44.00 -32.61
C ARG A 658 7.08 43.32 -32.78
N ALA A 659 6.51 42.96 -31.63
CA ALA A 659 5.12 42.60 -31.39
C ALA A 659 4.09 43.64 -31.90
N PRO A 660 2.80 43.27 -31.88
CA PRO A 660 1.93 43.96 -30.93
C PRO A 660 1.01 43.03 -30.11
N GLU A 661 0.52 43.61 -29.02
CA GLU A 661 -0.44 43.10 -28.03
C GLU A 661 -1.87 42.92 -28.56
N MET A 662 -2.65 42.27 -27.68
CA MET A 662 -4.12 42.29 -27.48
C MET A 662 -4.96 41.18 -28.14
N SER A 663 -5.25 40.15 -27.35
CA SER A 663 -6.58 39.92 -26.75
C SER A 663 -6.46 39.04 -25.52
#